data_AF-S3DJD3-F1
#
_entry.id   AF-S3DJD3-F1
#
_cell.length_a   1.000
_cell.length_b   1.000
_cell.length_c   1.000
_cell.angle_alpha   90.00
_cell.angle_beta   90.00
_cell.angle_gamma   90.00
#
_symmetry.space_group_name_H-M   'P 1'
#
loop_
_entity.id
_entity.type
_entity.pdbx_description
1 polymer ?
#
loop_
_entity_poly.entity_id
_entity_poly.type
_entity_poly.pdbx_seq_one_letter_code
_entity_poly.pdbx_strand_id
1 'polypeptide(L)'
;MLGTTALNLRYFFYPIGNTPAVNVVQDRFRPANGATYDAPVKVLFLAYGDPRNLLFSLWYERNTDEQTKWEFTCCDIDAAVLARNIILISLIIDEVSFTSTWNIFYHLYIPDADIDLLHAQAEKLLLQSDSINRWMSSVYGKAISFLDQDTLNRLRALWTKYAATAALNIDARKQFEVTTRGKIKKMFDRSQENSMHVQGLRSVGPNWTGAVETISYCFSRFWETGVVAGNLPDLQELSSSQGGRVNPMFAISSSSTEEFAVHYGSEPLLGFHLATAFDGELSSKLEHAEIVVQVAKSQFRDWCTALQTQVKLGAIEISIFWGDALRFCYELQANGDPARNSITTARAYRSPWLSNRLCINRLKPYVAYDVIDTSNLIDHVGILNTLPAVAPLLSRKSTSVLFTDSLLKVAEDPAAALPALLCSDVTMISLLLGLAPAGHLVGYTTDALGTEAATRLAFPGVPGRQSQYYLRIAWKIPSFGERLEEMASEPLEWEIRSSPEELSMYFFNSIWLFSPLAVDLRHYNRLSFVLLLYMAKHRIQTDWPGLITSLLDKIGSDRRLLVGSNSVQEFYVLLHLSGLFCTGILKRPPREIGMTPYGRPRPPSADPDLLGRSDVPSIIFVALNVPRKSLKCSLIKIETLLAHQDFISVVTNMEQGFDNSFFAIQCFFGKLLPVVNDDSVCNVLPDDRGWGGIADLVVTCAVPSWSLLLGSRSTLEVALTVTIFAFGVDDDKVRLLREPPGVRLLSHNELESLRSARFESQEPFWIHFDKSHKPQTMKMRVYPQASKGDKKLSISQVSPCTLNVKHQGSDDVQLTYPYPVDGKEKKAKITSEGYIEVTVLIATAPSGGGYDHNPFPVCIRGTQTAPMSIPHINMNIQPIIHALDKANWIPQFLGWTLSGRERKLREQKSLDRFSDGMLQLKSSINAIFPSFIGLRSELWSSAAVSAHMQA
;
A
#
# COMPACT_ATOMS: atom_id res chain seq x y z
N MET A 1 -8.06 -14.72 -3.79
CA MET A 1 -7.85 -13.37 -3.22
C MET A 1 -6.36 -13.22 -2.94
N LEU A 2 -5.84 -11.99 -2.97
CA LEU A 2 -4.49 -11.69 -2.49
C LEU A 2 -4.57 -11.61 -0.96
N GLY A 3 -4.03 -12.61 -0.24
CA GLY A 3 -4.18 -12.76 1.21
C GLY A 3 -5.34 -13.66 1.66
N THR A 4 -5.56 -13.78 2.98
CA THR A 4 -6.62 -14.64 3.51
C THR A 4 -8.00 -14.12 3.14
N THR A 5 -8.92 -15.05 2.88
CA THR A 5 -10.31 -14.71 2.58
C THR A 5 -11.08 -14.65 3.90
N ALA A 6 -10.92 -13.54 4.62
CA ALA A 6 -11.54 -13.35 5.92
C ALA A 6 -12.99 -12.86 5.80
N LEU A 7 -13.89 -13.44 6.61
CA LEU A 7 -15.25 -12.92 6.76
C LEU A 7 -15.22 -11.65 7.63
N ASN A 8 -15.26 -10.48 7.01
CA ASN A 8 -15.47 -9.23 7.74
C ASN A 8 -16.94 -8.80 7.66
N LEU A 9 -17.69 -9.07 8.73
CA LEU A 9 -19.10 -8.68 8.87
C LEU A 9 -19.29 -7.22 9.23
N ARG A 10 -18.23 -6.54 9.68
CA ARG A 10 -18.28 -5.13 10.05
C ARG A 10 -17.58 -4.30 8.99
N TYR A 11 -18.40 -3.66 8.17
CA TYR A 11 -17.94 -2.66 7.24
C TYR A 11 -17.80 -1.32 7.97
N PHE A 12 -16.62 -0.70 7.82
CA PHE A 12 -16.36 0.67 8.26
C PHE A 12 -16.15 1.56 7.05
N PHE A 13 -16.80 2.71 7.09
CA PHE A 13 -16.66 3.79 6.13
C PHE A 13 -15.70 4.84 6.68
N TYR A 14 -14.70 5.21 5.89
CA TYR A 14 -13.67 6.18 6.27
C TYR A 14 -13.83 7.47 5.44
N PRO A 15 -14.82 8.32 5.76
CA PRO A 15 -15.08 9.54 4.99
C PRO A 15 -14.02 10.64 5.16
N ILE A 16 -13.15 10.50 6.15
CA ILE A 16 -12.14 11.47 6.54
C ILE A 16 -10.87 10.67 6.78
N GLY A 17 -9.74 11.13 6.26
CA GLY A 17 -8.49 10.44 6.51
C GLY A 17 -8.04 10.57 7.96
N ASN A 18 -7.10 9.74 8.39
CA ASN A 18 -6.72 9.54 9.79
C ASN A 18 -5.29 9.99 10.14
N THR A 19 -4.68 10.85 9.32
CA THR A 19 -3.32 11.38 9.50
C THR A 19 -3.24 12.83 9.01
N PRO A 20 -2.31 13.67 9.50
CA PRO A 20 -2.12 15.00 8.92
C PRO A 20 -1.84 14.94 7.42
N ALA A 21 -2.29 15.95 6.68
CA ALA A 21 -1.97 16.06 5.26
C ALA A 21 -0.45 16.10 5.06
N VAL A 22 0.04 15.53 3.95
CA VAL A 22 1.46 15.53 3.61
C VAL A 22 1.70 15.97 2.18
N ASN A 23 2.85 16.60 1.93
CA ASN A 23 3.26 16.94 0.58
C ASN A 23 3.86 15.68 -0.05
N VAL A 24 3.10 15.00 -0.90
CA VAL A 24 3.55 13.76 -1.53
C VAL A 24 4.61 13.99 -2.61
N VAL A 25 4.76 15.23 -3.09
CA VAL A 25 5.78 15.60 -4.09
C VAL A 25 6.99 16.28 -3.47
N GLN A 26 7.20 16.14 -2.16
CA GLN A 26 8.30 16.74 -1.41
C GLN A 26 9.70 16.33 -1.88
N ASP A 27 9.84 15.16 -2.54
CA ASP A 27 11.10 14.63 -3.05
C ASP A 27 11.33 14.93 -4.55
N ARG A 28 10.41 15.69 -5.18
CA ARG A 28 10.49 16.05 -6.60
C ARG A 28 11.63 17.04 -6.86
N PHE A 29 12.33 16.85 -7.98
CA PHE A 29 13.28 17.84 -8.51
C PHE A 29 12.56 19.06 -9.09
N ARG A 30 13.01 20.26 -8.72
CA ARG A 30 12.45 21.53 -9.19
C ARG A 30 13.35 22.14 -10.25
N PRO A 31 12.84 22.45 -11.46
CA PRO A 31 13.61 23.22 -12.41
C PRO A 31 13.73 24.67 -11.93
N ALA A 32 14.97 25.18 -11.82
CA ALA A 32 15.19 26.62 -11.63
C ALA A 32 14.82 27.38 -12.91
N ASN A 33 14.31 28.61 -12.73
CA ASN A 33 13.96 29.58 -13.78
C ASN A 33 12.75 29.20 -14.66
N GLY A 34 11.81 28.37 -14.18
CA GLY A 34 10.60 28.02 -14.95
C GLY A 34 10.91 27.23 -16.23
N ALA A 35 12.08 26.58 -16.31
CA ALA A 35 12.40 25.69 -17.41
C ALA A 35 11.43 24.50 -17.40
N THR A 36 10.67 24.35 -18.47
CA THR A 36 9.59 23.38 -18.57
C THR A 36 10.13 21.95 -18.60
N TYR A 37 9.53 21.08 -17.80
CA TYR A 37 9.37 19.69 -18.22
C TYR A 37 8.10 19.64 -19.06
N ASP A 38 8.20 19.28 -20.34
CA ASP A 38 7.00 19.07 -21.17
C ASP A 38 6.11 17.93 -20.63
N ALA A 39 6.65 17.09 -19.75
CA ALA A 39 5.97 15.96 -19.14
C ALA A 39 5.28 16.34 -17.81
N PRO A 40 4.03 15.91 -17.58
CA PRO A 40 3.33 16.11 -16.33
C PRO A 40 3.94 15.31 -15.19
N VAL A 41 3.81 15.82 -13.96
CA VAL A 41 4.13 15.09 -12.73
C VAL A 41 3.04 14.05 -12.49
N LYS A 42 3.43 12.79 -12.39
CA LYS A 42 2.48 11.68 -12.27
C LYS A 42 2.48 11.09 -10.87
N VAL A 43 1.32 11.13 -10.22
CA VAL A 43 1.13 10.65 -8.85
C VAL A 43 0.05 9.57 -8.83
N LEU A 44 0.37 8.42 -8.23
CA LEU A 44 -0.59 7.34 -7.99
C LEU A 44 -0.95 7.29 -6.51
N PHE A 45 -2.22 7.49 -6.20
CA PHE A 45 -2.80 7.30 -4.87
C PHE A 45 -3.52 5.95 -4.79
N LEU A 46 -3.06 5.08 -3.88
CA LEU A 46 -3.68 3.80 -3.57
C LEU A 46 -4.23 3.85 -2.15
N ALA A 47 -5.48 3.39 -1.96
CA ALA A 47 -6.26 3.72 -0.76
C ALA A 47 -6.34 5.24 -0.59
N TYR A 48 -6.80 5.91 -1.65
CA TYR A 48 -6.80 7.36 -1.80
C TYR A 48 -7.39 8.08 -0.59
N GLY A 49 -8.45 7.55 0.02
CA GLY A 49 -9.11 8.21 1.14
C GLY A 49 -9.67 9.56 0.73
N ASP A 50 -9.57 10.57 1.58
CA ASP A 50 -9.99 11.93 1.27
C ASP A 50 -8.93 12.70 0.45
N PRO A 51 -9.27 13.83 -0.21
CA PRO A 51 -8.36 14.48 -1.14
C PRO A 51 -7.32 15.38 -0.45
N ARG A 52 -7.14 15.31 0.86
CA ARG A 52 -6.30 16.26 1.61
C ARG A 52 -4.84 16.28 1.15
N ASN A 53 -4.25 15.12 0.84
CA ASN A 53 -2.85 15.03 0.42
C ASN A 53 -2.68 15.65 -0.97
N LEU A 54 -3.66 15.47 -1.87
CA LEU A 54 -3.71 16.13 -3.16
C LEU A 54 -3.84 17.65 -3.00
N LEU A 55 -4.83 18.10 -2.22
CA LEU A 55 -5.09 19.52 -1.98
C LEU A 55 -3.90 20.23 -1.33
N PHE A 56 -3.32 19.63 -0.30
CA PHE A 56 -2.14 20.16 0.39
C PHE A 56 -0.92 20.21 -0.52
N SER A 57 -0.67 19.18 -1.32
CA SER A 57 0.46 19.16 -2.25
C SER A 57 0.35 20.25 -3.31
N LEU A 58 -0.84 20.46 -3.89
CA LEU A 58 -1.07 21.55 -4.85
C LEU A 58 -0.86 22.94 -4.22
N TRP A 59 -1.36 23.13 -3.00
CA TRP A 59 -1.14 24.37 -2.24
C TRP A 59 0.33 24.62 -1.95
N TYR A 60 1.05 23.59 -1.53
CA TYR A 60 2.46 23.68 -1.21
C TYR A 60 3.31 24.09 -2.43
N GLU A 61 2.89 23.66 -3.62
CA GLU A 61 3.56 23.89 -4.90
C GLU A 61 3.03 25.10 -5.70
N ARG A 62 2.07 25.88 -5.17
CA ARG A 62 1.37 26.95 -5.91
C ARG A 62 2.25 28.08 -6.48
N ASN A 63 3.45 28.29 -5.93
CA ASN A 63 4.33 29.43 -6.26
C ASN A 63 5.65 28.98 -6.95
N THR A 64 5.74 27.72 -7.40
CA THR A 64 7.02 27.14 -7.83
C THR A 64 7.15 27.09 -9.35
N ASP A 65 6.06 26.87 -10.09
CA ASP A 65 6.02 26.90 -11.56
C ASP A 65 4.57 26.94 -12.08
N GLU A 66 4.14 28.07 -12.68
CA GLU A 66 2.78 28.24 -13.23
C GLU A 66 2.49 27.30 -14.42
N GLN A 67 3.50 26.64 -15.00
CA GLN A 67 3.36 25.75 -16.16
C GLN A 67 3.42 24.25 -15.80
N THR A 68 3.64 23.88 -14.53
CA THR A 68 3.68 22.47 -14.14
C THR A 68 2.30 21.83 -14.34
N LYS A 69 2.26 20.73 -15.09
CA LYS A 69 1.06 19.89 -15.26
C LYS A 69 1.06 18.73 -14.26
N TRP A 70 -0.12 18.40 -13.73
CA TRP A 70 -0.34 17.38 -12.72
C TRP A 70 -1.26 16.28 -13.26
N GLU A 71 -0.84 15.03 -13.14
CA GLU A 71 -1.67 13.85 -13.40
C GLU A 71 -1.77 13.02 -12.12
N PHE A 72 -2.95 12.99 -11.53
CA PHE A 72 -3.27 12.16 -10.35
C PHE A 72 -4.09 10.96 -10.79
N THR A 73 -3.68 9.76 -10.41
CA THR A 73 -4.50 8.54 -10.51
C THR A 73 -4.91 8.11 -9.12
N CYS A 74 -6.21 8.07 -8.84
CA CYS A 74 -6.75 7.79 -7.52
C CYS A 74 -7.55 6.48 -7.53
N CYS A 75 -7.11 5.52 -6.72
CA CYS A 75 -7.78 4.24 -6.52
C CYS A 75 -8.26 4.09 -5.07
N ASP A 76 -9.53 3.77 -4.90
CA ASP A 76 -10.09 3.38 -3.59
C ASP A 76 -11.06 2.21 -3.74
N ILE A 77 -11.09 1.34 -2.73
CA ILE A 77 -12.00 0.20 -2.67
C ILE A 77 -13.43 0.64 -2.34
N ASP A 78 -13.58 1.79 -1.68
CA ASP A 78 -14.86 2.34 -1.25
C ASP A 78 -15.36 3.41 -2.23
N ALA A 79 -16.41 3.07 -2.98
CA ALA A 79 -17.03 3.98 -3.93
C ALA A 79 -17.62 5.25 -3.26
N ALA A 80 -18.04 5.17 -1.99
CA ALA A 80 -18.61 6.31 -1.26
C ALA A 80 -17.55 7.36 -0.93
N VAL A 81 -16.30 6.95 -0.70
CA VAL A 81 -15.17 7.86 -0.55
C VAL A 81 -14.96 8.65 -1.85
N LEU A 82 -14.83 7.94 -2.98
CA LEU A 82 -14.63 8.57 -4.29
C LEU A 82 -15.80 9.48 -4.71
N ALA A 83 -17.04 9.06 -4.47
CA ALA A 83 -18.23 9.84 -4.79
C ALA A 83 -18.26 11.18 -4.04
N ARG A 84 -17.86 11.20 -2.76
CA ARG A 84 -17.76 12.42 -1.93
C ARG A 84 -16.61 13.31 -2.37
N ASN A 85 -15.47 12.73 -2.71
CA ASN A 85 -14.32 13.50 -3.19
C ASN A 85 -14.65 14.25 -4.48
N ILE A 86 -15.40 13.64 -5.39
CA ILE A 86 -15.85 14.30 -6.63
C ILE A 86 -16.88 15.39 -6.34
N ILE A 87 -17.79 15.20 -5.38
CA ILE A 87 -18.68 16.29 -4.94
C ILE A 87 -17.85 17.48 -4.44
N LEU A 88 -16.88 17.24 -3.53
CA LEU A 88 -15.99 18.30 -3.03
C LEU A 88 -15.27 19.02 -4.18
N ILE A 89 -14.60 18.28 -5.07
CA ILE A 89 -13.88 18.87 -6.20
C ILE A 89 -14.84 19.62 -7.13
N SER A 90 -16.05 19.12 -7.37
CA SER A 90 -17.05 19.78 -8.22
C SER A 90 -17.58 21.08 -7.61
N LEU A 91 -17.76 21.15 -6.28
CA LEU A 91 -18.11 22.39 -5.57
C LEU A 91 -17.00 23.42 -5.69
N ILE A 92 -15.74 22.97 -5.61
CA ILE A 92 -14.56 23.81 -5.80
C ILE A 92 -14.50 24.35 -7.24
N ILE A 93 -14.73 23.49 -8.25
CA ILE A 93 -14.79 23.87 -9.68
C ILE A 93 -15.90 24.89 -9.94
N ASP A 94 -17.08 24.70 -9.32
CA ASP A 94 -18.22 25.60 -9.45
C ASP A 94 -18.10 26.88 -8.60
N GLU A 95 -16.94 27.09 -7.94
CA GLU A 95 -16.62 28.28 -7.13
C GLU A 95 -17.65 28.55 -6.01
N VAL A 96 -18.17 27.47 -5.43
CA VAL A 96 -19.08 27.53 -4.28
C VAL A 96 -18.36 28.07 -3.05
N SER A 97 -19.10 28.71 -2.13
CA SER A 97 -18.55 29.25 -0.90
C SER A 97 -17.76 28.18 -0.12
N PHE A 98 -16.58 28.54 0.39
CA PHE A 98 -15.75 27.60 1.16
C PHE A 98 -16.41 27.19 2.48
N THR A 99 -17.30 28.01 3.04
CA THR A 99 -18.09 27.67 4.23
C THR A 99 -19.05 26.52 3.94
N SER A 100 -19.89 26.65 2.91
CA SER A 100 -20.81 25.58 2.51
C SER A 100 -20.06 24.33 2.07
N THR A 101 -18.96 24.50 1.33
CA THR A 101 -18.11 23.38 0.88
C THR A 101 -17.51 22.62 2.08
N TRP A 102 -17.04 23.34 3.10
CA TRP A 102 -16.55 22.74 4.35
C TRP A 102 -17.67 21.99 5.08
N ASN A 103 -18.82 22.63 5.28
CA ASN A 103 -19.97 22.05 5.98
C ASN A 103 -20.39 20.74 5.32
N ILE A 104 -20.60 20.77 4.01
CA ILE A 104 -20.99 19.60 3.20
C ILE A 104 -19.96 18.48 3.35
N PHE A 105 -18.65 18.77 3.33
CA PHE A 105 -17.65 17.69 3.33
C PHE A 105 -17.35 17.12 4.72
N TYR A 106 -17.29 17.96 5.77
CA TYR A 106 -16.75 17.58 7.08
C TYR A 106 -17.78 17.45 8.21
N HIS A 107 -19.01 17.97 8.08
CA HIS A 107 -20.00 17.90 9.16
C HIS A 107 -20.97 16.72 9.01
N LEU A 108 -21.34 16.11 10.15
CA LEU A 108 -22.41 15.11 10.24
C LEU A 108 -23.79 15.74 10.08
N TYR A 109 -23.95 16.99 10.54
CA TYR A 109 -25.17 17.77 10.36
C TYR A 109 -24.87 19.08 9.64
N ILE A 110 -25.69 19.43 8.66
CA ILE A 110 -25.52 20.61 7.82
C ILE A 110 -26.80 21.47 7.76
N PRO A 111 -26.71 22.78 7.51
CA PRO A 111 -27.87 23.66 7.33
C PRO A 111 -28.80 23.23 6.19
N ASP A 112 -30.05 23.68 6.23
CA ASP A 112 -31.02 23.43 5.14
C ASP A 112 -30.50 23.92 3.78
N ALA A 113 -29.85 25.09 3.74
CA ALA A 113 -29.26 25.64 2.51
C ALA A 113 -28.14 24.75 1.93
N ASP A 114 -27.35 24.09 2.78
CA ASP A 114 -26.27 23.20 2.35
C ASP A 114 -26.81 21.84 1.89
N ILE A 115 -27.97 21.39 2.39
CA ILE A 115 -28.71 20.24 1.84
C ILE A 115 -29.21 20.54 0.43
N ASP A 116 -29.81 21.72 0.23
CA ASP A 116 -30.30 22.14 -1.08
C ASP A 116 -29.16 22.28 -2.09
N LEU A 117 -28.01 22.80 -1.65
CA LEU A 117 -26.80 22.86 -2.45
C LEU A 117 -26.25 21.48 -2.78
N LEU A 118 -26.18 20.56 -1.82
CA LEU A 118 -25.76 19.17 -2.06
C LEU A 118 -26.68 18.48 -3.07
N HIS A 119 -28.00 18.67 -2.92
CA HIS A 119 -28.99 18.17 -3.88
C HIS A 119 -28.73 18.70 -5.29
N ALA A 120 -28.60 20.02 -5.43
CA ALA A 120 -28.34 20.66 -6.71
C ALA A 120 -27.02 20.19 -7.34
N GLN A 121 -25.97 20.04 -6.54
CA GLN A 121 -24.68 19.57 -7.04
C GLN A 121 -24.72 18.11 -7.48
N ALA A 122 -25.36 17.24 -6.70
CA ALA A 122 -25.55 15.84 -7.08
C ALA A 122 -26.34 15.72 -8.39
N GLU A 123 -27.41 16.48 -8.56
CA GLU A 123 -28.20 16.52 -9.80
C GLU A 123 -27.37 16.98 -11.01
N LYS A 124 -26.52 18.01 -10.87
CA LYS A 124 -25.58 18.42 -11.94
C LYS A 124 -24.65 17.27 -12.34
N LEU A 125 -24.07 16.56 -11.37
CA LEU A 125 -23.20 15.41 -11.64
C LEU A 125 -23.95 14.28 -12.33
N LEU A 126 -25.19 14.01 -11.92
CA LEU A 126 -26.08 13.04 -12.59
C LEU A 126 -26.36 13.46 -14.04
N LEU A 127 -26.65 14.72 -14.32
CA LEU A 127 -26.90 15.16 -15.70
C LEU A 127 -25.69 14.97 -16.64
N GLN A 128 -24.47 14.84 -16.12
CA GLN A 128 -23.24 14.72 -16.91
C GLN A 128 -22.65 13.29 -16.93
N SER A 129 -23.16 12.36 -16.14
CA SER A 129 -22.53 11.06 -15.87
C SER A 129 -23.19 9.84 -16.53
N ASP A 130 -23.99 10.02 -17.58
CA ASP A 130 -24.64 8.88 -18.28
C ASP A 130 -23.62 7.99 -19.00
N SER A 131 -22.51 8.56 -19.47
CA SER A 131 -21.40 7.84 -20.09
C SER A 131 -20.10 8.61 -19.90
N ILE A 132 -18.96 7.90 -19.99
CA ILE A 132 -17.65 8.56 -19.95
C ILE A 132 -17.54 9.66 -21.01
N ASN A 133 -18.04 9.43 -22.23
CA ASN A 133 -17.94 10.42 -23.30
C ASN A 133 -18.70 11.70 -22.96
N ARG A 134 -19.92 11.58 -22.41
CA ARG A 134 -20.69 12.73 -21.93
C ARG A 134 -19.97 13.47 -20.80
N TRP A 135 -19.40 12.72 -19.86
CA TRP A 135 -18.62 13.30 -18.76
C TRP A 135 -17.42 14.10 -19.26
N MET A 136 -16.64 13.54 -20.19
CA MET A 136 -15.45 14.21 -20.76
C MET A 136 -15.78 15.52 -21.49
N SER A 137 -16.99 15.65 -22.03
CA SER A 137 -17.45 16.90 -22.67
C SER A 137 -17.99 17.93 -21.68
N SER A 138 -18.16 17.56 -20.41
CA SER A 138 -18.66 18.46 -19.36
C SER A 138 -17.58 19.39 -18.80
N VAL A 139 -17.99 20.36 -17.97
CA VAL A 139 -17.05 21.24 -17.25
C VAL A 139 -16.15 20.47 -16.29
N TYR A 140 -16.65 19.39 -15.68
CA TYR A 140 -15.89 18.54 -14.75
C TYR A 140 -14.91 17.63 -15.48
N GLY A 141 -15.26 17.18 -16.70
CA GLY A 141 -14.44 16.33 -17.56
C GLY A 141 -13.10 16.93 -17.98
N LYS A 142 -12.91 18.24 -17.78
CA LYS A 142 -11.64 18.94 -18.02
C LYS A 142 -10.57 18.65 -16.97
N ALA A 143 -10.98 18.33 -15.75
CA ALA A 143 -10.09 18.08 -14.62
C ALA A 143 -10.23 16.67 -14.04
N ILE A 144 -11.39 16.02 -14.21
CA ILE A 144 -11.67 14.69 -13.66
C ILE A 144 -11.98 13.73 -14.80
N SER A 145 -11.35 12.55 -14.80
CA SER A 145 -11.61 11.48 -15.74
C SER A 145 -11.90 10.15 -15.02
N PHE A 146 -12.59 9.22 -15.68
CA PHE A 146 -12.86 7.88 -15.17
C PHE A 146 -12.14 6.84 -16.02
N LEU A 147 -11.47 5.89 -15.36
CA LEU A 147 -10.69 4.84 -16.04
C LEU A 147 -11.57 3.76 -16.67
N ASP A 148 -12.79 3.59 -16.18
CA ASP A 148 -13.80 2.68 -16.75
C ASP A 148 -15.24 3.12 -16.45
N GLN A 149 -16.18 2.52 -17.18
CA GLN A 149 -17.60 2.86 -17.10
C GLN A 149 -18.24 2.35 -15.80
N ASP A 150 -17.73 1.24 -15.24
CA ASP A 150 -18.23 0.67 -13.98
C ASP A 150 -18.00 1.60 -12.79
N THR A 151 -16.85 2.27 -12.74
CA THR A 151 -16.54 3.30 -11.75
C THR A 151 -17.56 4.42 -11.84
N LEU A 152 -17.80 4.95 -13.04
CA LEU A 152 -18.78 6.02 -13.27
C LEU A 152 -20.19 5.58 -12.84
N ASN A 153 -20.62 4.39 -13.24
CA ASN A 153 -21.94 3.84 -12.90
C ASN A 153 -22.10 3.69 -11.38
N ARG A 154 -21.07 3.19 -10.69
CA ARG A 154 -21.12 2.98 -9.23
C ARG A 154 -21.20 4.30 -8.47
N LEU A 155 -20.39 5.29 -8.87
CA LEU A 155 -20.40 6.62 -8.25
C LEU A 155 -21.71 7.36 -8.55
N ARG A 156 -22.22 7.26 -9.78
CA ARG A 156 -23.53 7.79 -10.16
C ARG A 156 -24.64 7.23 -9.27
N ALA A 157 -24.65 5.93 -8.99
CA ALA A 157 -25.64 5.32 -8.11
C ALA A 157 -25.61 5.91 -6.68
N LEU A 158 -24.43 6.29 -6.18
CA LEU A 158 -24.30 6.96 -4.89
C LEU A 158 -24.81 8.40 -4.94
N TRP A 159 -24.47 9.16 -6.00
CA TRP A 159 -25.01 10.52 -6.19
C TRP A 159 -26.53 10.52 -6.32
N THR A 160 -27.13 9.52 -6.97
CA THR A 160 -28.58 9.33 -7.00
C THR A 160 -29.15 9.16 -5.59
N LYS A 161 -28.50 8.35 -4.73
CA LYS A 161 -28.93 8.19 -3.33
C LYS A 161 -28.78 9.49 -2.53
N TYR A 162 -27.68 10.22 -2.71
CA TYR A 162 -27.47 11.51 -2.06
C TYR A 162 -28.54 12.53 -2.46
N ALA A 163 -28.81 12.67 -3.76
CA ALA A 163 -29.86 13.55 -4.28
C ALA A 163 -31.24 13.14 -3.74
N ALA A 164 -31.61 11.86 -3.85
CA ALA A 164 -32.91 11.37 -3.36
C ALA A 164 -33.10 11.59 -1.86
N THR A 165 -32.04 11.44 -1.06
CA THR A 165 -32.08 11.65 0.39
C THR A 165 -32.19 13.13 0.74
N ALA A 166 -31.48 14.00 0.03
CA ALA A 166 -31.60 15.43 0.18
C ALA A 166 -33.01 15.93 -0.21
N ALA A 167 -33.64 15.31 -1.20
CA ALA A 167 -34.99 15.63 -1.69
C ALA A 167 -36.15 14.98 -0.90
N LEU A 168 -35.90 14.31 0.23
CA LEU A 168 -36.96 13.66 1.00
C LEU A 168 -38.05 14.64 1.43
N ASN A 169 -39.31 14.21 1.32
CA ASN A 169 -40.45 14.95 1.87
C ASN A 169 -40.38 15.02 3.40
N ILE A 170 -41.21 15.89 4.00
CA ILE A 170 -41.15 16.22 5.43
C ILE A 170 -41.24 14.97 6.32
N ASP A 171 -42.17 14.06 6.04
CA ASP A 171 -42.41 12.87 6.87
C ASP A 171 -41.27 11.85 6.74
N ALA A 172 -40.87 11.52 5.51
CA ALA A 172 -39.77 10.59 5.25
C ALA A 172 -38.44 11.14 5.80
N ARG A 173 -38.21 12.45 5.66
CA ARG A 173 -37.04 13.14 6.22
C ARG A 173 -37.02 13.03 7.74
N LYS A 174 -38.14 13.29 8.42
CA LYS A 174 -38.23 13.17 9.89
C LYS A 174 -37.87 11.76 10.36
N GLN A 175 -38.37 10.73 9.68
CA GLN A 175 -38.04 9.33 9.99
C GLN A 175 -36.55 9.02 9.78
N PHE A 176 -35.99 9.48 8.65
CA PHE A 176 -34.57 9.32 8.32
C PHE A 176 -33.66 9.99 9.35
N GLU A 177 -33.98 11.23 9.75
CA GLU A 177 -33.26 12.00 10.77
C GLU A 177 -33.22 11.28 12.11
N VAL A 178 -34.39 10.89 12.65
CA VAL A 178 -34.49 10.20 13.95
C VAL A 178 -33.70 8.90 13.93
N THR A 179 -33.84 8.11 12.86
CA THR A 179 -33.16 6.82 12.74
C THR A 179 -31.64 7.00 12.68
N THR A 180 -31.16 7.93 11.84
CA THR A 180 -29.73 8.09 11.60
C THR A 180 -29.02 8.75 12.78
N ARG A 181 -29.63 9.75 13.43
CA ARG A 181 -29.10 10.36 14.66
C ARG A 181 -28.98 9.32 15.78
N GLY A 182 -29.95 8.41 15.91
CA GLY A 182 -29.86 7.29 16.84
C GLY A 182 -28.68 6.35 16.53
N LYS A 183 -28.43 6.06 15.25
CA LYS A 183 -27.28 5.26 14.81
C LYS A 183 -25.93 5.96 15.06
N ILE A 184 -25.83 7.27 14.79
CA ILE A 184 -24.64 8.10 15.08
C ILE A 184 -24.32 8.05 16.57
N LYS A 185 -25.33 8.32 17.42
CA LYS A 185 -25.17 8.27 18.87
C LYS A 185 -24.70 6.88 19.34
N LYS A 186 -25.29 5.80 18.82
CA LYS A 186 -24.88 4.43 19.15
C LYS A 186 -23.42 4.14 18.75
N MET A 187 -22.94 4.69 17.63
CA MET A 187 -21.54 4.55 17.23
C MET A 187 -20.60 5.29 18.20
N PHE A 188 -20.95 6.51 18.59
CA PHE A 188 -20.17 7.31 19.54
C PHE A 188 -20.17 6.72 20.96
N ASP A 189 -21.32 6.28 21.46
CA ASP A 189 -21.41 5.70 22.81
C ASP A 189 -20.53 4.44 22.92
N ARG A 190 -20.41 3.64 21.85
CA ARG A 190 -19.50 2.48 21.78
C ARG A 190 -18.02 2.85 21.82
N SER A 191 -17.63 4.01 21.32
CA SER A 191 -16.22 4.44 21.34
C SER A 191 -15.80 5.01 22.68
N GLN A 192 -16.73 5.64 23.41
CA GLN A 192 -16.52 6.20 24.75
C GLN A 192 -16.22 5.14 25.83
N GLU A 193 -16.52 3.85 25.58
CA GLU A 193 -16.17 2.76 26.50
C GLU A 193 -14.64 2.56 26.67
N ASN A 194 -13.78 3.27 25.91
CA ASN A 194 -12.32 3.16 26.02
C ASN A 194 -11.56 4.51 25.83
N SER A 195 -11.15 5.12 26.95
CA SER A 195 -9.99 6.03 27.09
C SER A 195 -9.92 7.33 26.27
N MET A 196 -8.96 8.20 26.63
CA MET A 196 -8.68 9.49 26.01
C MET A 196 -8.28 9.37 24.54
N HIS A 197 -8.90 10.17 23.66
CA HIS A 197 -8.63 10.15 22.22
C HIS A 197 -7.40 11.01 21.87
N VAL A 198 -6.27 10.36 21.56
CA VAL A 198 -4.96 11.01 21.33
C VAL A 198 -4.49 10.97 19.87
N GLN A 199 -5.33 10.50 18.94
CA GLN A 199 -4.94 10.30 17.54
C GLN A 199 -4.65 11.64 16.83
N GLY A 200 -5.34 12.72 17.21
CA GLY A 200 -5.14 14.06 16.68
C GLY A 200 -3.89 14.79 17.18
N LEU A 201 -3.12 14.19 18.09
CA LEU A 201 -1.88 14.81 18.57
C LEU A 201 -0.80 14.92 17.49
N ARG A 202 -0.91 14.14 16.40
CA ARG A 202 -0.01 14.28 15.25
C ARG A 202 -0.19 15.61 14.50
N SER A 203 -1.38 16.20 14.57
CA SER A 203 -1.71 17.45 13.90
C SER A 203 -1.10 18.68 14.59
N VAL A 204 -0.77 18.60 15.87
CA VAL A 204 -0.32 19.74 16.70
C VAL A 204 1.19 19.82 16.88
N GLY A 205 1.94 18.85 16.32
CA GLY A 205 3.39 18.85 16.27
C GLY A 205 4.05 18.98 17.65
N PRO A 206 4.97 19.95 17.87
CA PRO A 206 5.68 20.09 19.14
C PRO A 206 4.78 20.46 20.32
N ASN A 207 3.60 21.04 20.07
CA ASN A 207 2.64 21.45 21.10
C ASN A 207 1.79 20.28 21.64
N TRP A 208 2.13 19.02 21.32
CA TRP A 208 1.31 17.86 21.64
C TRP A 208 0.95 17.69 23.12
N THR A 209 1.87 18.01 24.04
CA THR A 209 1.62 17.87 25.50
C THR A 209 0.53 18.83 25.97
N GLY A 210 0.60 20.10 25.56
CA GLY A 210 -0.39 21.12 25.89
C GLY A 210 -1.72 20.95 25.15
N ALA A 211 -1.72 20.23 24.03
CA ALA A 211 -2.90 20.04 23.20
C ALA A 211 -3.78 18.85 23.59
N VAL A 212 -3.32 17.97 24.49
CA VAL A 212 -4.00 16.73 24.89
C VAL A 212 -5.48 16.95 25.21
N GLU A 213 -5.77 17.87 26.12
CA GLU A 213 -7.14 18.08 26.58
C GLU A 213 -8.04 18.70 25.51
N THR A 214 -7.51 19.66 24.75
CA THR A 214 -8.23 20.39 23.71
C THR A 214 -8.57 19.48 22.54
N ILE A 215 -7.64 18.66 22.07
CA ILE A 215 -7.88 17.72 20.95
C ILE A 215 -8.88 16.63 21.36
N SER A 216 -8.74 16.05 22.55
CA SER A 216 -9.72 15.07 23.07
C SER A 216 -11.13 15.68 23.21
N TYR A 217 -11.21 16.97 23.58
CA TYR A 217 -12.46 17.72 23.59
C TYR A 217 -13.02 17.94 22.19
N CYS A 218 -12.21 18.39 21.23
CA CYS A 218 -12.65 18.61 19.85
C CYS A 218 -13.25 17.34 19.24
N PHE A 219 -12.60 16.19 19.46
CA PHE A 219 -13.11 14.88 19.03
C PHE A 219 -14.50 14.60 19.62
N SER A 220 -14.65 14.74 20.93
CA SER A 220 -15.92 14.46 21.62
C SER A 220 -17.04 15.39 21.12
N ARG A 221 -16.74 16.68 20.98
CA ARG A 221 -17.68 17.69 20.50
C ARG A 221 -18.11 17.44 19.06
N PHE A 222 -17.23 16.95 18.20
CA PHE A 222 -17.60 16.60 16.82
C PHE A 222 -18.70 15.54 16.78
N TRP A 223 -18.58 14.46 17.56
CA TRP A 223 -19.58 13.40 17.58
C TRP A 223 -20.87 13.79 18.33
N GLU A 224 -20.76 14.58 19.40
CA GLU A 224 -21.91 15.06 20.17
C GLU A 224 -22.78 16.04 19.36
N THR A 225 -22.13 16.95 18.64
CA THR A 225 -22.81 18.07 18.00
C THR A 225 -22.94 17.95 16.50
N GLY A 226 -22.15 17.08 15.87
CA GLY A 226 -22.07 16.85 14.44
C GLY A 226 -21.35 17.92 13.62
N VAL A 227 -20.78 18.95 14.26
CA VAL A 227 -19.93 19.98 13.61
C VAL A 227 -18.51 19.92 14.17
N VAL A 228 -17.52 20.35 13.39
CA VAL A 228 -16.10 20.19 13.81
C VAL A 228 -15.83 20.93 15.12
N ALA A 229 -15.34 20.20 16.13
CA ALA A 229 -15.10 20.67 17.49
C ALA A 229 -16.29 21.32 18.22
N GLY A 230 -17.51 21.28 17.66
CA GLY A 230 -18.67 21.97 18.23
C GLY A 230 -18.49 23.49 18.32
N ASN A 231 -17.81 24.13 17.36
CA ASN A 231 -17.54 25.57 17.39
C ASN A 231 -18.83 26.41 17.32
N LEU A 232 -18.86 27.54 18.06
CA LEU A 232 -20.07 28.36 18.20
C LEU A 232 -20.65 28.86 16.87
N PRO A 233 -19.86 29.37 15.89
CA PRO A 233 -20.42 29.85 14.64
C PRO A 233 -21.25 28.80 13.89
N ASP A 234 -20.75 27.56 13.79
CA ASP A 234 -21.41 26.51 13.02
C ASP A 234 -22.65 25.99 13.79
N LEU A 235 -22.59 25.93 15.12
CA LEU A 235 -23.75 25.59 15.95
C LEU A 235 -24.88 26.62 15.84
N GLN A 236 -24.53 27.91 15.78
CA GLN A 236 -25.50 28.98 15.57
C GLN A 236 -26.16 28.85 14.19
N GLU A 237 -25.39 28.50 13.17
CA GLU A 237 -25.91 28.23 11.83
C GLU A 237 -26.92 27.07 11.84
N LEU A 238 -26.60 25.96 12.51
CA LEU A 238 -27.51 24.81 12.65
C LEU A 238 -28.77 25.12 13.47
N SER A 239 -28.68 26.05 14.43
CA SER A 239 -29.79 26.40 15.31
C SER A 239 -30.99 26.97 14.54
N SER A 240 -30.73 27.64 13.41
CA SER A 240 -31.77 28.11 12.49
C SER A 240 -32.63 26.98 11.91
N SER A 241 -32.09 25.75 11.87
CA SER A 241 -32.67 24.56 11.23
C SER A 241 -32.96 23.45 12.26
N GLN A 242 -33.30 23.80 13.52
CA GLN A 242 -33.56 22.85 14.61
C GLN A 242 -32.41 21.84 14.85
N GLY A 243 -31.16 22.30 14.79
CA GLY A 243 -29.98 21.44 14.97
C GLY A 243 -29.49 20.78 13.67
N GLY A 244 -29.84 21.35 12.52
CA GLY A 244 -29.37 20.94 11.20
C GLY A 244 -30.05 19.67 10.65
N ARG A 245 -29.63 19.28 9.45
CA ARG A 245 -30.03 18.06 8.77
C ARG A 245 -28.90 17.07 8.72
N VAL A 246 -29.19 15.78 8.85
CA VAL A 246 -28.24 14.69 8.64
C VAL A 246 -27.66 14.79 7.24
N ASN A 247 -26.34 14.88 7.17
CA ASN A 247 -25.60 14.92 5.93
C ASN A 247 -25.67 13.56 5.20
N PRO A 248 -26.31 13.48 4.01
CA PRO A 248 -26.41 12.24 3.25
C PRO A 248 -25.05 11.60 2.94
N MET A 249 -24.00 12.41 2.80
CA MET A 249 -22.64 11.93 2.50
C MET A 249 -21.98 11.18 3.67
N PHE A 250 -22.41 11.38 4.92
CA PHE A 250 -21.97 10.55 6.06
C PHE A 250 -22.93 9.41 6.33
N ALA A 251 -24.23 9.61 6.09
CA ALA A 251 -25.25 8.61 6.35
C ALA A 251 -25.20 7.43 5.37
N ILE A 252 -24.84 7.67 4.11
CA ILE A 252 -24.85 6.67 3.03
C ILE A 252 -23.42 6.31 2.64
N SER A 253 -23.12 5.01 2.71
CA SER A 253 -21.82 4.42 2.39
C SER A 253 -21.95 3.32 1.33
N SER A 254 -20.83 2.66 0.99
CA SER A 254 -20.85 1.46 0.14
C SER A 254 -21.35 0.20 0.87
N SER A 255 -21.72 0.31 2.15
CA SER A 255 -22.24 -0.81 2.94
C SER A 255 -23.44 -1.48 2.28
N SER A 256 -23.42 -2.81 2.25
CA SER A 256 -24.54 -3.62 1.78
C SER A 256 -25.74 -3.66 2.73
N THR A 257 -25.57 -3.29 4.00
CA THR A 257 -26.60 -3.43 5.04
C THR A 257 -27.40 -2.16 5.32
N GLU A 258 -27.07 -1.05 4.64
CA GLU A 258 -27.68 0.28 4.87
C GLU A 258 -27.58 0.76 6.34
N GLU A 259 -26.63 0.18 7.09
CA GLU A 259 -26.26 0.65 8.42
C GLU A 259 -25.32 1.86 8.35
N PHE A 260 -25.39 2.71 9.38
CA PHE A 260 -24.43 3.79 9.55
C PHE A 260 -23.06 3.19 9.87
N ALA A 261 -22.08 3.46 9.00
CA ALA A 261 -20.81 2.75 8.99
C ALA A 261 -19.60 3.64 9.27
N VAL A 262 -19.78 4.95 9.48
CA VAL A 262 -18.63 5.86 9.72
C VAL A 262 -17.79 5.33 10.88
N HIS A 263 -16.49 5.17 10.63
CA HIS A 263 -15.57 4.67 11.62
C HIS A 263 -15.55 5.58 12.85
N TYR A 264 -15.62 4.99 14.04
CA TYR A 264 -15.74 5.74 15.29
C TYR A 264 -14.53 6.66 15.59
N GLY A 265 -13.37 6.38 14.98
CA GLY A 265 -12.19 7.23 15.06
C GLY A 265 -12.16 8.40 14.06
N SER A 266 -13.21 8.60 13.26
CA SER A 266 -13.26 9.69 12.28
C SER A 266 -13.35 11.05 12.96
N GLU A 267 -12.44 11.95 12.59
CA GLU A 267 -12.38 13.33 13.08
C GLU A 267 -11.72 14.22 11.99
N PRO A 268 -12.39 15.31 11.54
CA PRO A 268 -11.86 16.20 10.50
C PRO A 268 -10.48 16.81 10.78
N LEU A 269 -10.24 17.17 12.05
CA LEU A 269 -9.02 17.87 12.48
C LEU A 269 -7.74 17.04 12.30
N LEU A 270 -7.86 15.71 12.19
CA LEU A 270 -6.72 14.82 11.93
C LEU A 270 -6.01 15.17 10.62
N GLY A 271 -6.71 15.74 9.63
CA GLY A 271 -6.17 16.04 8.31
C GLY A 271 -5.38 17.35 8.20
N PHE A 272 -5.32 18.17 9.25
CA PHE A 272 -4.79 19.55 9.19
C PHE A 272 -3.54 19.75 10.06
N HIS A 273 -2.80 20.82 9.80
CA HIS A 273 -1.62 21.21 10.59
C HIS A 273 -2.01 22.26 11.63
N LEU A 274 -2.21 21.82 12.87
CA LEU A 274 -2.83 22.60 13.94
C LEU A 274 -1.84 23.20 14.94
N ALA A 275 -0.53 23.01 14.73
CA ALA A 275 0.50 23.46 15.67
C ALA A 275 0.37 24.95 16.03
N THR A 276 0.10 25.81 15.04
CA THR A 276 -0.02 27.27 15.23
C THR A 276 -1.18 27.70 16.10
N ALA A 277 -2.22 26.86 16.26
CA ALA A 277 -3.33 27.15 17.16
C ALA A 277 -2.90 27.18 18.63
N PHE A 278 -1.73 26.64 18.95
CA PHE A 278 -1.20 26.49 20.30
C PHE A 278 0.00 27.40 20.61
N ASP A 279 0.39 28.28 19.69
CA ASP A 279 1.54 29.20 19.88
C ASP A 279 1.20 30.40 20.80
N GLY A 280 -0.10 30.67 21.02
CA GLY A 280 -0.61 31.78 21.84
C GLY A 280 -0.59 31.53 23.37
N GLU A 281 -1.15 32.45 24.15
CA GLU A 281 -1.45 32.18 25.57
C GLU A 281 -2.58 31.14 25.72
N LEU A 282 -2.60 30.46 26.86
CA LEU A 282 -3.66 29.50 27.16
C LEU A 282 -4.97 30.28 27.39
N SER A 283 -5.78 30.40 26.34
CA SER A 283 -7.19 30.79 26.44
C SER A 283 -8.01 29.62 27.00
N SER A 284 -9.28 29.84 27.31
CA SER A 284 -10.14 28.73 27.77
C SER A 284 -10.20 27.60 26.74
N LYS A 285 -10.54 26.38 27.21
CA LYS A 285 -10.64 25.19 26.35
C LYS A 285 -11.55 25.39 25.13
N LEU A 286 -12.63 26.15 25.30
CA LEU A 286 -13.58 26.49 24.24
C LEU A 286 -12.94 27.43 23.20
N GLU A 287 -12.29 28.50 23.66
CA GLU A 287 -11.62 29.47 22.78
C GLU A 287 -10.49 28.80 21.98
N HIS A 288 -9.72 27.89 22.60
CA HIS A 288 -8.71 27.12 21.87
C HIS A 288 -9.32 26.22 20.80
N ALA A 289 -10.42 25.52 21.10
CA ALA A 289 -11.11 24.70 20.12
C ALA A 289 -11.59 25.55 18.92
N GLU A 290 -12.05 26.78 19.17
CA GLU A 290 -12.44 27.71 18.10
C GLU A 290 -11.25 28.14 17.25
N ILE A 291 -10.11 28.47 17.85
CA ILE A 291 -8.87 28.81 17.12
C ILE A 291 -8.41 27.63 16.28
N VAL A 292 -8.44 26.41 16.83
CA VAL A 292 -8.10 25.17 16.11
C VAL A 292 -8.96 25.01 14.84
N VAL A 293 -10.27 25.22 14.96
CA VAL A 293 -11.19 25.15 13.80
C VAL A 293 -10.91 26.28 12.81
N GLN A 294 -10.62 27.50 13.27
CA GLN A 294 -10.27 28.62 12.39
C GLN A 294 -9.01 28.32 11.57
N VAL A 295 -7.97 27.76 12.18
CA VAL A 295 -6.74 27.34 11.48
C VAL A 295 -7.05 26.29 10.43
N ALA A 296 -7.82 25.26 10.77
CA ALA A 296 -8.21 24.20 9.83
C ALA A 296 -9.03 24.74 8.64
N LYS A 297 -10.04 25.59 8.90
CA LYS A 297 -10.86 26.22 7.86
C LYS A 297 -10.04 27.15 6.96
N SER A 298 -9.04 27.86 7.50
CA SER A 298 -8.14 28.70 6.71
C SER A 298 -7.26 27.85 5.80
N GLN A 299 -6.67 26.77 6.31
CA GLN A 299 -5.88 25.85 5.50
C GLN A 299 -6.72 25.24 4.38
N PHE A 300 -7.91 24.73 4.71
CA PHE A 300 -8.84 24.19 3.72
C PHE A 300 -9.16 25.20 2.61
N ARG A 301 -9.47 26.45 2.97
CA ARG A 301 -9.72 27.53 2.01
C ARG A 301 -8.55 27.72 1.06
N ASP A 302 -7.35 27.84 1.61
CA ASP A 302 -6.15 28.09 0.78
C ASP A 302 -5.86 26.89 -0.12
N TRP A 303 -6.08 25.67 0.37
CA TRP A 303 -5.85 24.45 -0.40
C TRP A 303 -6.85 24.30 -1.54
N CYS A 304 -8.13 24.59 -1.28
CA CYS A 304 -9.16 24.62 -2.32
C CYS A 304 -8.86 25.70 -3.37
N THR A 305 -8.40 26.87 -2.94
CA THR A 305 -8.01 27.97 -3.86
C THR A 305 -6.88 27.52 -4.79
N ALA A 306 -5.88 26.80 -4.29
CA ALA A 306 -4.80 26.27 -5.13
C ALA A 306 -5.33 25.30 -6.20
N LEU A 307 -6.27 24.41 -5.83
CA LEU A 307 -6.92 23.51 -6.80
C LEU A 307 -7.72 24.31 -7.85
N GLN A 308 -8.49 25.33 -7.44
CA GLN A 308 -9.24 26.18 -8.38
C GLN A 308 -8.32 26.81 -9.44
N THR A 309 -7.17 27.32 -9.01
CA THR A 309 -6.17 27.89 -9.92
C THR A 309 -5.69 26.86 -10.94
N GLN A 310 -5.32 25.65 -10.50
CA GLN A 310 -4.82 24.60 -11.40
C GLN A 310 -5.89 24.11 -12.40
N VAL A 311 -7.15 24.02 -11.96
CA VAL A 311 -8.27 23.70 -12.86
C VAL A 311 -8.46 24.80 -13.91
N LYS A 312 -8.42 26.09 -13.52
CA LYS A 312 -8.56 27.22 -14.45
C LYS A 312 -7.45 27.26 -15.48
N LEU A 313 -6.23 26.86 -15.11
CA LEU A 313 -5.09 26.74 -16.01
C LEU A 313 -5.17 25.51 -16.95
N GLY A 314 -6.08 24.56 -16.72
CA GLY A 314 -6.11 23.29 -17.43
C GLY A 314 -4.84 22.46 -17.19
N ALA A 315 -4.21 22.65 -16.03
CA ALA A 315 -2.93 22.06 -15.67
C ALA A 315 -3.07 20.81 -14.79
N ILE A 316 -4.29 20.31 -14.57
CA ILE A 316 -4.54 19.16 -13.71
C ILE A 316 -5.49 18.14 -14.36
N GLU A 317 -5.14 16.87 -14.25
CA GLU A 317 -5.99 15.72 -14.55
C GLU A 317 -6.05 14.79 -13.34
N ILE A 318 -7.26 14.40 -12.92
CA ILE A 318 -7.54 13.48 -11.81
C ILE A 318 -8.32 12.30 -12.36
N SER A 319 -7.63 11.18 -12.58
CA SER A 319 -8.19 9.91 -13.01
C SER A 319 -8.71 9.10 -11.83
N ILE A 320 -9.98 8.70 -11.86
CA ILE A 320 -10.65 7.97 -10.78
C ILE A 320 -10.88 6.50 -11.17
N PHE A 321 -10.58 5.60 -10.25
CA PHE A 321 -10.89 4.18 -10.35
C PHE A 321 -11.41 3.62 -9.02
N TRP A 322 -12.53 2.90 -9.10
CA TRP A 322 -13.10 2.17 -7.96
C TRP A 322 -12.70 0.70 -8.02
N GLY A 323 -12.00 0.18 -7.01
CA GLY A 323 -11.66 -1.25 -6.95
C GLY A 323 -10.53 -1.57 -5.97
N ASP A 324 -10.09 -2.83 -5.99
CA ASP A 324 -8.97 -3.26 -5.16
C ASP A 324 -7.64 -2.69 -5.69
N ALA A 325 -6.90 -2.01 -4.81
CA ALA A 325 -5.66 -1.32 -5.16
C ALA A 325 -4.58 -2.25 -5.73
N LEU A 326 -4.43 -3.44 -5.18
CA LEU A 326 -3.39 -4.38 -5.63
C LEU A 326 -3.73 -4.97 -6.99
N ARG A 327 -4.99 -5.36 -7.19
CA ARG A 327 -5.47 -5.86 -8.48
C ARG A 327 -5.39 -4.80 -9.57
N PHE A 328 -5.77 -3.57 -9.24
CA PHE A 328 -5.60 -2.41 -10.10
C PHE A 328 -4.14 -2.25 -10.52
N CYS A 329 -3.20 -2.32 -9.58
CA CYS A 329 -1.77 -2.24 -9.90
C CYS A 329 -1.30 -3.37 -10.82
N TYR A 330 -1.72 -4.62 -10.59
CA TYR A 330 -1.37 -5.74 -11.49
C TYR A 330 -1.97 -5.58 -12.90
N GLU A 331 -3.13 -4.92 -13.02
CA GLU A 331 -3.72 -4.56 -14.31
C GLU A 331 -2.93 -3.43 -14.99
N LEU A 332 -2.49 -2.40 -14.25
CA LEU A 332 -1.60 -1.36 -14.76
C LEU A 332 -0.27 -1.94 -15.26
N GLN A 333 0.31 -2.89 -14.52
CA GLN A 333 1.53 -3.60 -14.95
C GLN A 333 1.30 -4.36 -16.26
N ALA A 334 0.19 -5.10 -16.37
CA ALA A 334 -0.12 -5.91 -17.54
C ALA A 334 -0.41 -5.07 -18.79
N ASN A 335 -1.07 -3.92 -18.64
CA ASN A 335 -1.25 -2.95 -19.73
C ASN A 335 0.07 -2.29 -20.13
N GLY A 336 1.02 -2.26 -19.20
CA GLY A 336 2.28 -1.60 -19.41
C GLY A 336 3.27 -2.40 -20.25
N ASP A 337 3.47 -3.64 -19.85
CA ASP A 337 4.38 -4.55 -20.51
C ASP A 337 3.65 -5.89 -20.71
N PRO A 338 3.10 -6.13 -21.92
CA PRO A 338 2.44 -7.39 -22.25
C PRO A 338 3.34 -8.62 -22.07
N ALA A 339 4.66 -8.47 -22.09
CA ALA A 339 5.62 -9.55 -21.84
C ALA A 339 5.79 -9.85 -20.34
N ARG A 340 5.52 -8.87 -19.47
CA ARG A 340 5.49 -9.02 -17.99
C ARG A 340 4.15 -9.55 -17.46
N ASN A 341 3.26 -10.00 -18.35
CA ASN A 341 1.89 -10.43 -18.07
C ASN A 341 1.73 -11.02 -16.66
N SER A 342 1.24 -10.19 -15.74
CA SER A 342 1.06 -10.56 -14.34
C SER A 342 0.11 -11.76 -14.25
N ILE A 343 0.29 -12.57 -13.20
CA ILE A 343 -0.52 -13.77 -12.94
C ILE A 343 -2.01 -13.40 -13.11
N THR A 344 -2.70 -13.95 -14.12
CA THR A 344 -4.10 -13.57 -14.41
C THR A 344 -4.99 -13.72 -13.17
N THR A 345 -4.71 -14.71 -12.33
CA THR A 345 -5.38 -14.93 -11.04
C THR A 345 -5.29 -13.73 -10.08
N ALA A 346 -4.22 -12.93 -10.14
CA ALA A 346 -4.05 -11.73 -9.32
C ALA A 346 -4.88 -10.54 -9.81
N ARG A 347 -5.35 -10.54 -11.07
CA ARG A 347 -6.11 -9.44 -11.69
C ARG A 347 -7.45 -9.84 -12.31
N ALA A 348 -7.89 -11.09 -12.09
CA ALA A 348 -9.07 -11.66 -12.75
C ALA A 348 -10.35 -10.87 -12.47
N TYR A 349 -10.53 -10.41 -11.22
CA TYR A 349 -11.73 -9.66 -10.81
C TYR A 349 -11.37 -8.31 -10.18
N ARG A 350 -12.31 -7.37 -10.21
CA ARG A 350 -12.15 -5.99 -9.72
C ARG A 350 -11.86 -5.86 -8.22
N SER A 351 -12.41 -6.76 -7.41
CA SER A 351 -12.32 -6.73 -5.95
C SER A 351 -12.50 -8.13 -5.36
N PRO A 352 -12.00 -8.41 -4.14
CA PRO A 352 -12.20 -9.68 -3.44
C PRO A 352 -13.63 -10.22 -3.47
N TRP A 353 -14.65 -9.37 -3.34
CA TRP A 353 -16.05 -9.78 -3.20
C TRP A 353 -16.93 -9.53 -4.44
N LEU A 354 -16.32 -9.18 -5.58
CA LEU A 354 -17.03 -8.89 -6.83
C LEU A 354 -16.69 -9.93 -7.91
N SER A 355 -17.68 -10.26 -8.74
CA SER A 355 -17.50 -11.15 -9.90
C SER A 355 -17.12 -10.42 -11.18
N ASN A 356 -17.11 -9.08 -11.17
CA ASN A 356 -16.86 -8.30 -12.37
C ASN A 356 -15.38 -8.40 -12.73
N ARG A 357 -15.11 -8.68 -14.02
CA ARG A 357 -13.75 -8.67 -14.55
C ARG A 357 -13.17 -7.26 -14.40
N LEU A 358 -11.90 -7.18 -14.02
CA LEU A 358 -11.16 -5.93 -14.04
C LEU A 358 -10.74 -5.64 -15.49
N CYS A 359 -11.25 -4.54 -16.06
CA CYS A 359 -10.88 -4.05 -17.39
C CYS A 359 -10.73 -2.53 -17.34
N ILE A 360 -9.57 -2.01 -17.75
CA ILE A 360 -9.33 -0.56 -17.86
C ILE A 360 -9.41 -0.20 -19.34
N ASN A 361 -10.40 0.62 -19.72
CA ASN A 361 -10.68 0.94 -21.12
C ASN A 361 -9.86 2.12 -21.67
N ARG A 362 -8.98 2.72 -20.85
CA ARG A 362 -8.20 3.91 -21.21
C ARG A 362 -6.82 3.94 -20.58
N LEU A 363 -5.85 3.31 -21.22
CA LEU A 363 -4.46 3.69 -21.01
C LEU A 363 -3.80 3.94 -22.35
N LYS A 364 -3.15 5.11 -22.46
CA LYS A 364 -1.92 5.23 -23.26
C LYS A 364 -0.98 4.09 -22.80
N PRO A 365 -0.13 3.52 -23.66
CA PRO A 365 0.81 2.46 -23.25
C PRO A 365 1.55 2.87 -21.97
N TYR A 366 1.92 1.88 -21.16
CA TYR A 366 2.56 1.99 -19.85
C TYR A 366 3.07 3.39 -19.46
N VAL A 367 2.62 3.89 -18.32
CA VAL A 367 3.23 5.09 -17.77
C VAL A 367 3.64 4.84 -16.33
N ALA A 368 4.95 4.88 -16.09
CA ALA A 368 5.49 4.82 -14.75
C ALA A 368 5.19 6.13 -13.99
N TYR A 369 4.96 6.02 -12.68
CA TYR A 369 4.60 7.14 -11.81
C TYR A 369 5.82 7.72 -11.11
N ASP A 370 5.90 9.04 -10.98
CA ASP A 370 7.00 9.70 -10.26
C ASP A 370 6.85 9.53 -8.75
N VAL A 371 5.62 9.57 -8.26
CA VAL A 371 5.29 9.35 -6.86
C VAL A 371 4.18 8.31 -6.77
N ILE A 372 4.34 7.35 -5.86
CA ILE A 372 3.25 6.47 -5.46
C ILE A 372 3.05 6.59 -3.96
N ASP A 373 1.84 6.92 -3.54
CA ASP A 373 1.44 6.99 -2.13
C ASP A 373 0.42 5.89 -1.85
N THR A 374 0.77 4.96 -0.96
CA THR A 374 -0.11 3.84 -0.62
C THR A 374 -0.91 4.06 0.66
N SER A 375 -0.79 5.24 1.28
CA SER A 375 -1.40 5.51 2.60
C SER A 375 -1.07 4.36 3.58
N ASN A 376 -2.01 4.03 4.46
CA ASN A 376 -1.95 2.90 5.40
C ASN A 376 -2.37 1.54 4.81
N LEU A 377 -2.34 1.36 3.48
CA LEU A 377 -2.79 0.12 2.83
C LEU A 377 -2.08 -1.14 3.37
N ILE A 378 -0.81 -1.03 3.77
CA ILE A 378 -0.04 -2.16 4.32
C ILE A 378 -0.61 -2.72 5.63
N ASP A 379 -1.38 -1.92 6.39
CA ASP A 379 -2.08 -2.37 7.60
C ASP A 379 -3.29 -3.28 7.27
N HIS A 380 -3.81 -3.17 6.05
CA HIS A 380 -5.02 -3.89 5.61
C HIS A 380 -4.70 -5.11 4.76
N VAL A 381 -3.70 -5.00 3.88
CA VAL A 381 -3.37 -6.06 2.91
C VAL A 381 -1.95 -6.61 3.06
N GLY A 382 -1.15 -6.08 3.99
CA GLY A 382 0.22 -6.53 4.25
C GLY A 382 1.24 -6.00 3.25
N ILE A 383 2.41 -5.57 3.75
CA ILE A 383 3.46 -4.95 2.93
C ILE A 383 4.02 -5.88 1.84
N LEU A 384 4.09 -7.19 2.08
CA LEU A 384 4.59 -8.16 1.10
C LEU A 384 3.60 -8.46 -0.03
N ASN A 385 2.34 -8.06 0.09
CA ASN A 385 1.40 -8.04 -1.05
C ASN A 385 1.47 -6.70 -1.80
N THR A 386 1.66 -5.60 -1.07
CA THR A 386 1.71 -4.24 -1.62
C THR A 386 2.95 -4.01 -2.47
N LEU A 387 4.15 -4.28 -1.95
CA LEU A 387 5.40 -3.96 -2.65
C LEU A 387 5.52 -4.67 -4.01
N PRO A 388 5.16 -5.98 -4.16
CA PRO A 388 5.18 -6.64 -5.46
C PRO A 388 4.24 -6.05 -6.51
N ALA A 389 3.08 -5.54 -6.07
CA ALA A 389 2.11 -4.92 -6.95
C ALA A 389 2.52 -3.49 -7.36
N VAL A 390 3.21 -2.76 -6.48
CA VAL A 390 3.41 -1.32 -6.66
C VAL A 390 4.81 -0.96 -7.17
N ALA A 391 5.86 -1.64 -6.69
CA ALA A 391 7.25 -1.30 -7.02
C ALA A 391 7.55 -1.26 -8.54
N PRO A 392 6.97 -2.13 -9.40
CA PRO A 392 7.20 -2.06 -10.84
C PRO A 392 6.67 -0.78 -11.48
N LEU A 393 5.60 -0.18 -10.92
CA LEU A 393 4.92 1.01 -11.45
C LEU A 393 5.67 2.32 -11.17
N LEU A 394 6.68 2.30 -10.28
CA LEU A 394 7.46 3.49 -9.95
C LEU A 394 8.44 3.81 -11.08
N SER A 395 8.47 5.07 -11.50
CA SER A 395 9.43 5.56 -12.49
C SER A 395 10.83 5.45 -11.93
N ARG A 396 11.78 5.10 -12.80
CA ARG A 396 13.15 4.80 -12.37
C ARG A 396 14.05 6.03 -12.35
N LYS A 397 13.47 7.22 -12.11
CA LYS A 397 14.21 8.47 -11.93
C LYS A 397 14.81 8.49 -10.52
N SER A 398 15.89 9.24 -10.32
CA SER A 398 16.53 9.38 -9.02
C SER A 398 15.61 10.01 -7.97
N THR A 399 14.66 10.84 -8.39
CA THR A 399 13.72 11.60 -7.55
C THR A 399 12.43 10.86 -7.28
N SER A 400 12.22 9.71 -7.91
CA SER A 400 10.98 8.94 -7.76
C SER A 400 10.95 8.25 -6.40
N VAL A 401 9.76 8.26 -5.79
CA VAL A 401 9.58 7.74 -4.43
C VAL A 401 8.24 7.02 -4.30
N LEU A 402 8.29 5.87 -3.63
CA LEU A 402 7.12 5.14 -3.17
C LEU A 402 6.99 5.34 -1.65
N PHE A 403 5.84 5.80 -1.17
CA PHE A 403 5.53 5.93 0.24
C PHE A 403 4.61 4.80 0.71
N THR A 404 4.97 4.17 1.81
CA THR A 404 4.10 3.26 2.57
C THR A 404 4.00 3.72 4.00
N ASP A 405 2.78 3.79 4.54
CA ASP A 405 2.54 4.21 5.91
C ASP A 405 1.99 3.03 6.73
N SER A 406 2.40 2.91 7.99
CA SER A 406 1.80 2.01 8.97
C SER A 406 1.23 2.86 10.09
N LEU A 407 -0.01 2.60 10.49
CA LEU A 407 -0.60 3.16 11.71
C LEU A 407 -0.59 2.16 12.85
N LEU A 408 -0.15 0.92 12.62
CA LEU A 408 -0.17 -0.14 13.61
C LEU A 408 1.24 -0.37 14.18
N LYS A 409 1.32 -0.68 15.48
CA LYS A 409 2.57 -1.10 16.11
C LYS A 409 2.95 -2.49 15.63
N VAL A 410 4.07 -2.59 14.92
CA VAL A 410 4.56 -3.84 14.32
C VAL A 410 5.58 -4.56 15.21
N ALA A 411 6.40 -3.81 15.94
CA ALA A 411 7.43 -4.34 16.84
C ALA A 411 7.46 -3.57 18.16
N GLU A 412 7.94 -4.22 19.23
CA GLU A 412 8.17 -3.53 20.50
C GLU A 412 9.32 -2.53 20.41
N ASP A 413 10.43 -2.95 19.82
CA ASP A 413 11.54 -2.09 19.47
C ASP A 413 11.31 -1.46 18.09
N PRO A 414 11.21 -0.12 17.98
CA PRO A 414 11.11 0.57 16.69
C PRO A 414 12.25 0.23 15.72
N ALA A 415 13.46 -0.10 16.21
CA ALA A 415 14.57 -0.50 15.35
C ALA A 415 14.32 -1.84 14.63
N ALA A 416 13.45 -2.69 15.17
CA ALA A 416 13.05 -3.95 14.58
C ALA A 416 11.82 -3.83 13.65
N ALA A 417 11.22 -2.64 13.53
CA ALA A 417 9.96 -2.45 12.79
C ALA A 417 10.06 -2.83 11.31
N LEU A 418 11.14 -2.43 10.61
CA LEU A 418 11.32 -2.74 9.18
C LEU A 418 11.51 -4.24 8.92
N PRO A 419 12.43 -4.96 9.60
CA PRO A 419 12.53 -6.42 9.47
C PRO A 419 11.24 -7.14 9.87
N ALA A 420 10.52 -6.66 10.88
CA ALA A 420 9.26 -7.26 11.32
C ALA A 420 8.14 -7.09 10.26
N LEU A 421 8.00 -5.89 9.70
CA LEU A 421 7.06 -5.60 8.61
C LEU A 421 7.30 -6.49 7.39
N LEU A 422 8.55 -6.55 6.94
CA LEU A 422 8.94 -7.33 5.76
C LEU A 422 9.04 -8.82 6.05
N CYS A 423 9.00 -9.20 7.32
CA CYS A 423 9.24 -10.56 7.80
C CYS A 423 10.53 -11.17 7.21
N SER A 424 11.51 -10.33 6.89
CA SER A 424 12.64 -10.72 6.05
C SER A 424 13.80 -9.77 6.24
N ASP A 425 14.96 -10.16 5.71
CA ASP A 425 16.10 -9.28 5.59
C ASP A 425 15.79 -8.11 4.65
N VAL A 426 15.98 -6.88 5.15
CA VAL A 426 15.62 -5.64 4.43
C VAL A 426 16.43 -5.50 3.14
N THR A 427 17.72 -5.86 3.17
CA THR A 427 18.60 -5.81 1.99
C THR A 427 18.11 -6.78 0.92
N MET A 428 17.76 -8.01 1.30
CA MET A 428 17.29 -9.00 0.32
C MET A 428 15.99 -8.57 -0.35
N ILE A 429 14.99 -8.12 0.41
CA ILE A 429 13.76 -7.58 -0.19
C ILE A 429 14.09 -6.37 -1.07
N SER A 430 15.01 -5.51 -0.65
CA SER A 430 15.39 -4.34 -1.44
C SER A 430 16.01 -4.69 -2.79
N LEU A 431 16.84 -5.74 -2.83
CA LEU A 431 17.40 -6.29 -4.07
C LEU A 431 16.31 -6.85 -5.00
N LEU A 432 15.32 -7.56 -4.44
CA LEU A 432 14.18 -8.11 -5.20
C LEU A 432 13.30 -7.02 -5.80
N LEU A 433 13.03 -5.94 -5.07
CA LEU A 433 12.22 -4.81 -5.53
C LEU A 433 12.99 -3.86 -6.47
N GLY A 434 14.31 -3.79 -6.28
CA GLY A 434 15.12 -2.70 -6.80
C GLY A 434 14.82 -1.35 -6.13
N LEU A 435 14.28 -1.38 -4.92
CA LEU A 435 13.93 -0.22 -4.09
C LEU A 435 14.29 -0.54 -2.65
N ALA A 436 14.81 0.41 -1.90
CA ALA A 436 15.15 0.25 -0.49
C ALA A 436 14.52 1.37 0.36
N PRO A 437 14.23 1.09 1.65
CA PRO A 437 13.84 2.15 2.59
C PRO A 437 14.98 3.17 2.70
N ALA A 438 14.71 4.45 2.42
CA ALA A 438 15.72 5.50 2.44
C ALA A 438 16.45 5.55 3.79
N GLY A 439 15.72 5.48 4.91
CA GLY A 439 16.31 5.45 6.25
C GLY A 439 17.19 4.24 6.55
N HIS A 440 16.98 3.10 5.87
CA HIS A 440 17.85 1.92 5.98
C HIS A 440 19.18 2.12 5.24
N LEU A 441 19.20 2.98 4.21
CA LEU A 441 20.38 3.33 3.44
C LEU A 441 21.20 4.45 4.09
N VAL A 442 20.56 5.54 4.52
CA VAL A 442 21.27 6.76 5.02
C VAL A 442 21.36 6.84 6.55
N GLY A 443 20.58 6.06 7.29
CA GLY A 443 20.68 5.98 8.76
C GLY A 443 19.93 7.05 9.54
N TYR A 444 19.14 7.87 8.87
CA TYR A 444 18.24 8.85 9.51
C TYR A 444 16.89 8.90 8.80
N THR A 445 15.92 9.52 9.46
CA THR A 445 14.63 9.89 8.87
C THR A 445 14.41 11.39 9.05
N THR A 446 13.64 11.98 8.16
CA THR A 446 13.16 13.37 8.27
C THR A 446 11.78 13.45 8.93
N ASP A 447 11.16 12.32 9.23
CA ASP A 447 9.88 12.26 9.94
C ASP A 447 10.05 12.44 11.45
N ALA A 448 9.08 13.09 12.09
CA ALA A 448 9.07 13.39 13.53
C ALA A 448 8.67 12.17 14.40
N LEU A 449 9.35 11.03 14.24
CA LEU A 449 9.07 9.78 14.99
C LEU A 449 9.24 9.93 16.51
N GLY A 450 10.00 10.93 16.95
CA GLY A 450 10.19 11.24 18.37
C GLY A 450 8.89 11.54 19.10
N THR A 451 8.02 12.36 18.49
CA THR A 451 6.72 12.73 19.06
C THR A 451 5.78 11.52 19.13
N GLU A 452 5.82 10.65 18.13
CA GLU A 452 5.06 9.40 18.11
C GLU A 452 5.50 8.47 19.26
N ALA A 453 6.81 8.31 19.44
CA ALA A 453 7.36 7.52 20.53
C ALA A 453 7.02 8.10 21.92
N ALA A 454 7.11 9.42 22.09
CA ALA A 454 6.76 10.10 23.34
C ALA A 454 5.27 9.98 23.67
N THR A 455 4.40 10.20 22.69
CA THR A 455 2.94 10.01 22.85
C THR A 455 2.63 8.59 23.27
N ARG A 456 3.34 7.61 22.71
CA ARG A 456 3.16 6.20 23.04
C ARG A 456 3.58 5.86 24.47
N LEU A 457 4.67 6.43 24.95
CA LEU A 457 5.13 6.27 26.32
C LEU A 457 4.14 6.90 27.31
N ALA A 458 3.62 8.08 27.00
CA ALA A 458 2.62 8.76 27.84
C ALA A 458 1.26 8.04 27.86
N PHE A 459 0.88 7.43 26.74
CA PHE A 459 -0.40 6.74 26.57
C PHE A 459 -0.19 5.29 26.11
N PRO A 460 0.29 4.40 27.02
CA PRO A 460 0.43 2.99 26.72
C PRO A 460 -0.96 2.41 26.45
N GLY A 461 -1.05 1.62 25.39
CA GLY A 461 -2.32 1.07 24.90
C GLY A 461 -2.78 -0.07 25.81
N VAL A 462 -4.04 -0.46 25.66
CA VAL A 462 -4.59 -1.59 26.42
C VAL A 462 -3.85 -2.88 26.03
N PRO A 463 -3.29 -3.65 26.99
CA PRO A 463 -2.64 -4.93 26.72
C PRO A 463 -3.55 -5.87 25.91
N GLY A 464 -2.98 -6.55 24.91
CA GLY A 464 -3.73 -7.45 24.02
C GLY A 464 -4.56 -6.77 22.94
N ARG A 465 -4.63 -5.42 22.90
CA ARG A 465 -5.20 -4.67 21.78
C ARG A 465 -4.09 -4.07 20.92
N GLN A 466 -4.29 -4.10 19.60
CA GLN A 466 -3.38 -3.47 18.67
C GLN A 466 -3.36 -1.95 18.92
N SER A 467 -2.17 -1.41 19.14
CA SER A 467 -1.98 0.02 19.39
C SER A 467 -1.56 0.77 18.15
N GLN A 468 -1.93 2.05 18.06
CA GLN A 468 -1.45 2.90 16.98
C GLN A 468 0.02 3.28 17.16
N TYR A 469 0.76 3.27 16.05
CA TYR A 469 2.10 3.83 15.90
C TYR A 469 2.30 4.24 14.44
N TYR A 470 2.34 5.54 14.16
CA TYR A 470 2.50 6.06 12.81
C TYR A 470 3.97 5.99 12.35
N LEU A 471 4.21 5.28 11.26
CA LEU A 471 5.50 5.14 10.61
C LEU A 471 5.30 5.31 9.10
N ARG A 472 5.90 6.34 8.51
CA ARG A 472 6.02 6.50 7.05
C ARG A 472 7.37 5.99 6.59
N ILE A 473 7.39 5.27 5.47
CA ILE A 473 8.59 4.70 4.87
C ILE A 473 8.67 5.16 3.41
N ALA A 474 9.75 5.88 3.09
CA ALA A 474 10.10 6.26 1.72
C ALA A 474 10.97 5.17 1.08
N TRP A 475 10.51 4.60 -0.03
CA TRP A 475 11.22 3.59 -0.82
C TRP A 475 11.81 4.24 -2.07
N LYS A 476 13.13 4.18 -2.22
CA LYS A 476 13.87 4.79 -3.33
C LYS A 476 14.81 3.78 -3.99
N ILE A 477 15.24 4.07 -5.22
CA ILE A 477 16.27 3.28 -5.89
C ILE A 477 17.56 3.35 -5.07
N PRO A 478 18.24 2.25 -4.73
CA PRO A 478 19.33 2.31 -3.75
C PRO A 478 20.53 3.18 -4.13
N SER A 479 20.75 3.40 -5.43
CA SER A 479 21.76 4.31 -6.00
C SER A 479 21.24 5.74 -6.20
N PHE A 480 20.25 6.18 -5.44
CA PHE A 480 19.74 7.54 -5.53
C PHE A 480 20.86 8.56 -5.26
N GLY A 481 21.01 9.55 -6.15
CA GLY A 481 22.05 10.58 -6.04
C GLY A 481 23.46 10.18 -6.51
N GLU A 482 23.64 9.01 -7.15
CA GLU A 482 24.94 8.65 -7.76
C GLU A 482 25.22 9.36 -9.09
N ARG A 483 24.17 9.68 -9.86
CA ARG A 483 24.27 10.38 -11.14
C ARG A 483 24.11 11.88 -10.90
N LEU A 484 25.23 12.59 -10.98
CA LEU A 484 25.29 14.06 -10.90
C LEU A 484 24.69 14.76 -12.14
N GLU A 485 24.31 14.01 -13.18
CA GLU A 485 23.62 14.55 -14.35
C GLU A 485 22.44 13.62 -14.67
N GLU A 486 21.24 14.20 -14.76
CA GLU A 486 19.95 13.54 -15.03
C GLU A 486 19.86 12.91 -16.46
N MET A 487 20.98 12.66 -17.15
CA MET A 487 21.04 12.35 -18.59
C MET A 487 20.91 10.87 -18.96
N ALA A 488 20.76 9.95 -18.01
CA ALA A 488 20.46 8.58 -18.41
C ALA A 488 18.97 8.43 -18.71
N SER A 489 18.63 8.54 -19.99
CA SER A 489 17.28 8.33 -20.52
C SER A 489 16.72 6.95 -20.22
N GLU A 490 17.58 5.98 -19.89
CA GLU A 490 17.19 4.61 -19.60
C GLU A 490 17.61 4.17 -18.19
N PRO A 491 16.71 3.51 -17.46
CA PRO A 491 17.02 2.98 -16.15
C PRO A 491 18.07 1.87 -16.25
N LEU A 492 19.03 1.88 -15.32
CA LEU A 492 19.95 0.76 -15.15
C LEU A 492 19.16 -0.45 -14.64
N GLU A 493 18.74 -1.34 -15.54
CA GLU A 493 18.25 -2.66 -15.16
C GLU A 493 19.44 -3.60 -14.97
N TRP A 494 19.59 -4.06 -13.73
CA TRP A 494 20.70 -4.90 -13.30
C TRP A 494 20.35 -6.38 -13.44
N GLU A 495 21.23 -7.16 -14.07
CA GLU A 495 21.16 -8.62 -14.01
C GLU A 495 21.80 -9.11 -12.71
N ILE A 496 20.96 -9.43 -11.72
CA ILE A 496 21.40 -10.03 -10.45
C ILE A 496 21.61 -11.52 -10.65
N ARG A 497 22.79 -12.07 -10.32
CA ARG A 497 23.05 -13.53 -10.37
C ARG A 497 23.25 -14.10 -8.98
N SER A 498 22.75 -15.31 -8.75
CA SER A 498 23.05 -16.09 -7.54
C SER A 498 22.86 -17.58 -7.76
N SER A 499 23.43 -18.40 -6.87
CA SER A 499 23.29 -19.86 -6.96
C SER A 499 21.84 -20.27 -6.62
N PRO A 500 21.30 -21.29 -7.32
CA PRO A 500 19.97 -21.80 -7.03
C PRO A 500 19.88 -22.38 -5.61
N GLU A 501 20.97 -22.94 -5.08
CA GLU A 501 21.02 -23.50 -3.73
C GLU A 501 20.85 -22.43 -2.65
N GLU A 502 21.61 -21.32 -2.72
CA GLU A 502 21.51 -20.22 -1.75
C GLU A 502 20.11 -19.59 -1.77
N LEU A 503 19.59 -19.29 -2.96
CA LEU A 503 18.26 -18.70 -3.11
C LEU A 503 17.15 -19.64 -2.64
N SER A 504 17.23 -20.93 -2.98
CA SER A 504 16.24 -21.91 -2.51
C SER A 504 16.20 -22.00 -0.99
N MET A 505 17.35 -21.90 -0.32
CA MET A 505 17.42 -21.90 1.14
C MET A 505 16.86 -20.62 1.75
N TYR A 506 17.17 -19.46 1.17
CA TYR A 506 16.59 -18.18 1.59
C TYR A 506 15.06 -18.22 1.50
N PHE A 507 14.50 -18.57 0.33
CA PHE A 507 13.06 -18.63 0.13
C PHE A 507 12.38 -19.69 1.00
N PHE A 508 13.04 -20.82 1.27
CA PHE A 508 12.55 -21.82 2.21
C PHE A 508 12.46 -21.28 3.64
N ASN A 509 13.46 -20.51 4.10
CA ASN A 509 13.43 -19.89 5.42
C ASN A 509 12.35 -18.78 5.54
N SER A 510 11.86 -18.25 4.42
CA SER A 510 10.78 -17.26 4.39
C SER A 510 9.39 -17.86 4.13
N ILE A 511 9.27 -19.09 3.62
CA ILE A 511 7.96 -19.60 3.16
C ILE A 511 6.95 -19.80 4.28
N TRP A 512 7.41 -20.09 5.51
CA TRP A 512 6.53 -20.30 6.66
C TRP A 512 5.70 -19.06 7.01
N LEU A 513 6.16 -17.87 6.62
CA LEU A 513 5.46 -16.59 6.78
C LEU A 513 4.18 -16.51 5.95
N PHE A 514 4.12 -17.30 4.88
CA PHE A 514 2.99 -17.40 3.97
C PHE A 514 2.12 -18.63 4.30
N SER A 515 2.38 -19.26 5.44
CA SER A 515 1.56 -20.33 5.99
C SER A 515 0.28 -19.74 6.60
N PRO A 516 -0.90 -20.29 6.29
CA PRO A 516 -2.16 -19.89 6.91
C PRO A 516 -2.19 -20.09 8.43
N LEU A 517 -1.27 -20.88 8.98
CA LEU A 517 -1.15 -21.16 10.42
C LEU A 517 -0.37 -20.08 11.18
N ALA A 518 0.25 -19.12 10.49
CA ALA A 518 0.93 -18.00 11.13
C ALA A 518 -0.11 -16.97 11.61
N VAL A 519 -0.55 -17.13 12.87
CA VAL A 519 -1.62 -16.33 13.49
C VAL A 519 -1.37 -14.81 13.42
N ASP A 520 -0.10 -14.40 13.41
CA ASP A 520 0.35 -13.00 13.37
C ASP A 520 0.54 -12.44 11.94
N LEU A 521 0.37 -13.25 10.88
CA LEU A 521 0.68 -12.92 9.48
C LEU A 521 -0.49 -13.17 8.51
N ARG A 522 -1.72 -12.88 8.96
CA ARG A 522 -2.98 -13.18 8.26
C ARG A 522 -3.14 -12.48 6.90
N HIS A 523 -2.28 -11.53 6.55
CA HIS A 523 -2.34 -10.89 5.24
C HIS A 523 -1.81 -11.78 4.11
N TYR A 524 -1.10 -12.87 4.42
CA TYR A 524 -0.31 -13.60 3.42
C TYR A 524 -0.83 -15.02 3.18
N ASN A 525 -0.78 -15.44 1.92
CA ASN A 525 -1.06 -16.82 1.50
C ASN A 525 -0.03 -17.26 0.44
N ARG A 526 -0.20 -18.46 -0.13
CA ARG A 526 0.73 -18.96 -1.15
C ARG A 526 0.74 -18.15 -2.44
N LEU A 527 -0.37 -17.50 -2.80
CA LEU A 527 -0.40 -16.60 -3.95
C LEU A 527 0.49 -15.37 -3.69
N SER A 528 0.49 -14.82 -2.48
CA SER A 528 1.43 -13.77 -2.05
C SER A 528 2.89 -14.19 -2.26
N PHE A 529 3.24 -15.41 -1.83
CA PHE A 529 4.60 -15.95 -1.99
C PHE A 529 4.97 -16.15 -3.47
N VAL A 530 4.06 -16.72 -4.26
CA VAL A 530 4.28 -16.93 -5.71
C VAL A 530 4.44 -15.60 -6.45
N LEU A 531 3.73 -14.53 -6.05
CA LEU A 531 3.91 -13.20 -6.61
C LEU A 531 5.28 -12.59 -6.25
N LEU A 532 5.78 -12.84 -5.04
CA LEU A 532 7.14 -12.44 -4.65
C LEU A 532 8.19 -13.21 -5.47
N LEU A 533 8.02 -14.52 -5.69
CA LEU A 533 8.90 -15.32 -6.56
C LEU A 533 8.83 -14.85 -8.01
N TYR A 534 7.63 -14.52 -8.50
CA TYR A 534 7.43 -13.98 -9.85
C TYR A 534 8.18 -12.68 -10.04
N MET A 535 8.09 -11.76 -9.08
CA MET A 535 8.88 -10.54 -9.07
C MET A 535 10.38 -10.82 -9.02
N ALA A 536 10.83 -11.76 -8.18
CA ALA A 536 12.23 -12.14 -8.09
C ALA A 536 12.77 -12.66 -9.44
N LYS A 537 11.97 -13.41 -10.21
CA LYS A 537 12.34 -13.92 -11.54
C LYS A 537 12.64 -12.83 -12.57
N HIS A 538 12.00 -11.68 -12.45
CA HIS A 538 12.25 -10.54 -13.34
C HIS A 538 13.56 -9.80 -13.03
N ARG A 539 14.18 -10.06 -11.87
CA ARG A 539 15.37 -9.33 -11.41
C ARG A 539 16.59 -10.23 -11.24
N ILE A 540 16.37 -11.51 -10.91
CA ILE A 540 17.42 -12.47 -10.63
C ILE A 540 17.52 -13.48 -11.77
N GLN A 541 18.70 -13.52 -12.40
CA GLN A 541 19.11 -14.58 -13.29
C GLN A 541 19.71 -15.73 -12.50
N THR A 542 19.06 -16.89 -12.56
CA THR A 542 19.53 -18.15 -11.98
C THR A 542 18.89 -19.32 -12.72
N ASP A 543 19.27 -20.56 -12.41
CA ASP A 543 18.54 -21.74 -12.85
C ASP A 543 17.21 -21.82 -12.09
N TRP A 544 16.19 -21.09 -12.56
CA TRP A 544 14.86 -21.06 -11.95
C TRP A 544 14.22 -22.44 -11.82
N PRO A 545 14.22 -23.32 -12.85
CA PRO A 545 13.78 -24.70 -12.69
C PRO A 545 14.53 -25.45 -11.57
N GLY A 546 15.85 -25.35 -11.50
CA GLY A 546 16.66 -25.97 -10.45
C GLY A 546 16.35 -25.40 -9.05
N LEU A 547 16.25 -24.08 -8.93
CA LEU A 547 15.90 -23.38 -7.69
C LEU A 547 14.54 -23.82 -7.17
N ILE A 548 13.50 -23.79 -8.02
CA ILE A 548 12.13 -24.15 -7.61
C ILE A 548 12.07 -25.64 -7.24
N THR A 549 12.79 -26.51 -7.96
CA THR A 549 12.88 -27.94 -7.60
C THR A 549 13.52 -28.13 -6.23
N SER A 550 14.67 -27.49 -5.97
CA SER A 550 15.33 -27.52 -4.66
C SER A 550 14.44 -26.97 -3.54
N LEU A 551 13.70 -25.89 -3.79
CA LEU A 551 12.75 -25.31 -2.84
C LEU A 551 11.61 -26.28 -2.52
N LEU A 552 11.02 -26.90 -3.55
CA LEU A 552 9.96 -27.89 -3.39
C LEU A 552 10.43 -29.13 -2.61
N ASP A 553 11.64 -29.61 -2.86
CA ASP A 553 12.23 -30.75 -2.13
C ASP A 553 12.41 -30.41 -0.64
N LYS A 554 12.86 -29.19 -0.32
CA LYS A 554 12.97 -28.71 1.07
C LYS A 554 11.60 -28.64 1.75
N ILE A 555 10.60 -28.07 1.08
CA ILE A 555 9.22 -28.00 1.59
C ILE A 555 8.64 -29.39 1.80
N GLY A 556 8.80 -30.28 0.82
CA GLY A 556 8.32 -31.66 0.88
C GLY A 556 9.02 -32.50 1.95
N SER A 557 10.24 -32.14 2.35
CA SER A 557 11.00 -32.77 3.42
C SER A 557 10.70 -32.19 4.81
N ASP A 558 10.09 -31.01 4.89
CA ASP A 558 9.73 -30.40 6.17
C ASP A 558 8.62 -31.21 6.87
N ARG A 559 8.77 -31.38 8.18
CA ARG A 559 7.84 -32.12 9.05
C ARG A 559 7.33 -31.24 10.20
N ARG A 560 7.68 -29.95 10.23
CA ARG A 560 7.28 -29.01 11.30
C ARG A 560 5.77 -28.72 11.30
N LEU A 561 5.14 -28.69 10.12
CA LEU A 561 3.70 -28.43 9.96
C LEU A 561 2.97 -29.71 9.56
N LEU A 562 2.34 -30.39 10.54
CA LEU A 562 1.62 -31.66 10.33
C LEU A 562 0.57 -31.63 9.19
N VAL A 563 -0.07 -30.49 8.95
CA VAL A 563 -1.14 -30.32 7.95
C VAL A 563 -0.66 -29.49 6.73
N GLY A 564 0.60 -29.07 6.71
CA GLY A 564 1.14 -28.21 5.64
C GLY A 564 1.15 -28.88 4.26
N SER A 565 1.27 -30.21 4.22
CA SER A 565 1.21 -31.02 3.00
C SER A 565 -0.11 -30.90 2.26
N ASN A 566 -1.23 -30.67 2.97
CA ASN A 566 -2.56 -30.61 2.38
C ASN A 566 -2.69 -29.45 1.39
N SER A 567 -1.84 -28.44 1.48
CA SER A 567 -1.90 -27.29 0.58
C SER A 567 -0.79 -27.27 -0.47
N VAL A 568 0.01 -28.34 -0.58
CA VAL A 568 1.10 -28.40 -1.57
C VAL A 568 0.57 -28.34 -3.00
N GLN A 569 -0.63 -28.89 -3.24
CA GLN A 569 -1.25 -28.90 -4.56
C GLN A 569 -1.64 -27.50 -5.03
N GLU A 570 -2.14 -26.64 -4.13
CA GLU A 570 -2.34 -25.23 -4.42
C GLU A 570 -1.01 -24.58 -4.86
N PHE A 571 0.10 -24.87 -4.17
CA PHE A 571 1.38 -24.29 -4.53
C PHE A 571 1.81 -24.67 -5.95
N TYR A 572 1.69 -25.95 -6.34
CA TYR A 572 1.97 -26.40 -7.70
C TYR A 572 1.08 -25.72 -8.75
N VAL A 573 -0.22 -25.58 -8.47
CA VAL A 573 -1.17 -24.90 -9.36
C VAL A 573 -0.76 -23.44 -9.55
N LEU A 574 -0.45 -22.72 -8.48
CA LEU A 574 -0.05 -21.31 -8.56
C LEU A 574 1.29 -21.10 -9.28
N LEU A 575 2.27 -21.99 -9.06
CA LEU A 575 3.54 -21.98 -9.79
C LEU A 575 3.34 -22.24 -11.30
N HIS A 576 2.39 -23.12 -11.66
CA HIS A 576 2.05 -23.37 -13.05
C HIS A 576 1.34 -22.17 -13.69
N LEU A 577 0.32 -21.62 -13.04
CA LEU A 577 -0.44 -20.47 -13.54
C LEU A 577 0.42 -19.20 -13.67
N SER A 578 1.48 -19.08 -12.87
CA SER A 578 2.46 -17.98 -12.97
C SER A 578 3.56 -18.22 -14.02
N GLY A 579 3.64 -19.42 -14.60
CA GLY A 579 4.73 -19.80 -15.50
C GLY A 579 6.11 -19.86 -14.82
N LEU A 580 6.14 -19.99 -13.49
CA LEU A 580 7.38 -20.16 -12.72
C LEU A 580 7.91 -21.58 -12.81
N PHE A 581 7.02 -22.57 -12.69
CA PHE A 581 7.36 -23.98 -12.69
C PHE A 581 6.17 -24.84 -13.05
N CYS A 582 6.41 -25.95 -13.76
CA CYS A 582 5.36 -26.91 -14.10
C CYS A 582 5.82 -28.32 -13.77
N THR A 583 5.06 -29.01 -12.90
CA THR A 583 5.26 -30.42 -12.58
C THR A 583 4.94 -31.30 -13.79
N GLY A 584 5.54 -32.50 -13.86
CA GLY A 584 5.29 -33.44 -14.96
C GLY A 584 3.81 -33.80 -15.14
N ILE A 585 3.04 -33.86 -14.04
CA ILE A 585 1.61 -34.16 -14.06
C ILE A 585 0.76 -33.04 -14.65
N LEU A 586 1.20 -31.78 -14.56
CA LEU A 586 0.48 -30.63 -15.14
C LEU A 586 0.92 -30.32 -16.58
N LYS A 587 2.05 -30.86 -17.05
CA LYS A 587 2.57 -30.67 -18.41
C LYS A 587 1.79 -31.42 -19.49
N ARG A 588 1.10 -32.50 -19.12
CA ARG A 588 0.43 -33.41 -20.05
C ARG A 588 -1.09 -33.31 -19.89
N PRO A 589 -1.87 -33.53 -20.96
CA PRO A 589 -3.31 -33.66 -20.84
C PRO A 589 -3.67 -34.72 -19.80
N PRO A 590 -4.53 -34.41 -18.81
CA PRO A 590 -4.84 -35.33 -17.70
C PRO A 590 -5.31 -36.72 -18.14
N ARG A 591 -5.99 -36.82 -19.30
CA ARG A 591 -6.50 -38.09 -19.86
C ARG A 591 -5.43 -38.94 -20.56
N GLU A 592 -4.28 -38.37 -20.88
CA GLU A 592 -3.15 -39.12 -21.46
C GLU A 592 -2.21 -39.69 -20.38
N ILE A 593 -2.45 -39.37 -19.11
CA ILE A 593 -1.63 -39.82 -18.00
C ILE A 593 -2.06 -41.23 -17.59
N GLY A 594 -1.24 -42.22 -17.93
CA GLY A 594 -1.53 -43.63 -17.60
C GLY A 594 -1.45 -43.94 -16.09
N MET A 595 -0.51 -43.30 -15.38
CA MET A 595 -0.33 -43.45 -13.93
C MET A 595 0.19 -42.12 -13.35
N THR A 596 -0.39 -41.67 -12.25
CA THR A 596 0.12 -40.55 -11.45
C THR A 596 0.85 -41.08 -10.22
N PRO A 597 1.69 -40.27 -9.54
CA PRO A 597 2.27 -40.67 -8.24
C PRO A 597 1.22 -41.01 -7.16
N TYR A 598 -0.02 -40.59 -7.36
CA TYR A 598 -1.13 -40.74 -6.41
C TYR A 598 -2.14 -41.81 -6.84
N GLY A 599 -1.98 -42.43 -8.00
CA GLY A 599 -2.90 -43.45 -8.52
C GLY A 599 -3.22 -43.32 -10.01
N ARG A 600 -4.06 -44.23 -10.51
CA ARG A 600 -4.48 -44.28 -11.92
C ARG A 600 -5.73 -43.42 -12.12
N PRO A 601 -5.74 -42.47 -13.09
CA PRO A 601 -6.95 -41.75 -13.46
C PRO A 601 -8.04 -42.70 -13.94
N ARG A 602 -9.30 -42.41 -13.58
CA ARG A 602 -10.48 -43.12 -14.08
C ARG A 602 -10.57 -43.03 -15.62
N PRO A 603 -11.22 -44.00 -16.29
CA PRO A 603 -11.48 -43.90 -17.72
C PRO A 603 -12.47 -42.74 -18.02
N PRO A 604 -12.40 -42.11 -19.22
CA PRO A 604 -13.30 -41.02 -19.60
C PRO A 604 -14.80 -41.37 -19.47
N SER A 605 -15.16 -42.63 -19.74
CA SER A 605 -16.54 -43.13 -19.62
C SER A 605 -17.10 -43.12 -18.20
N ALA A 606 -16.24 -43.00 -17.18
CA ALA A 606 -16.65 -42.94 -15.78
C ALA A 606 -16.89 -41.51 -15.27
N ASP A 607 -16.63 -40.49 -16.08
CA ASP A 607 -16.83 -39.08 -15.71
C ASP A 607 -17.74 -38.38 -16.73
N PRO A 608 -18.87 -37.77 -16.31
CA PRO A 608 -19.64 -36.88 -17.17
C PRO A 608 -18.95 -35.53 -17.44
N ASP A 609 -19.51 -34.80 -18.41
CA ASP A 609 -19.24 -33.40 -18.72
C ASP A 609 -17.76 -33.07 -18.95
N LEU A 610 -17.26 -31.94 -18.43
CA LEU A 610 -15.90 -31.44 -18.63
C LEU A 610 -14.82 -32.49 -18.31
N LEU A 611 -15.01 -33.26 -17.22
CA LEU A 611 -14.02 -34.25 -16.83
C LEU A 611 -13.92 -35.36 -17.88
N GLY A 612 -15.04 -35.85 -18.42
CA GLY A 612 -15.08 -36.92 -19.43
C GLY A 612 -14.49 -36.56 -20.80
N ARG A 613 -14.25 -35.27 -21.07
CA ARG A 613 -13.70 -34.82 -22.36
C ARG A 613 -12.23 -35.18 -22.53
N SER A 614 -11.82 -35.43 -23.77
CA SER A 614 -10.41 -35.65 -24.12
C SER A 614 -9.54 -34.39 -23.97
N ASP A 615 -10.15 -33.21 -24.06
CA ASP A 615 -9.51 -31.89 -24.01
C ASP A 615 -9.58 -31.24 -22.61
N VAL A 616 -9.81 -32.01 -21.55
CA VAL A 616 -9.83 -31.48 -20.17
C VAL A 616 -8.51 -30.77 -19.86
N PRO A 617 -8.53 -29.52 -19.36
CA PRO A 617 -7.30 -28.80 -19.04
C PRO A 617 -6.61 -29.40 -17.81
N SER A 618 -5.30 -29.18 -17.65
CA SER A 618 -4.54 -29.63 -16.46
C SER A 618 -4.97 -28.94 -15.16
N ILE A 619 -5.62 -27.79 -15.27
CA ILE A 619 -6.17 -27.00 -14.17
C ILE A 619 -7.63 -26.68 -14.50
N ILE A 620 -8.50 -26.88 -13.52
CA ILE A 620 -9.92 -26.55 -13.59
C ILE A 620 -10.31 -25.64 -12.43
N PHE A 621 -11.38 -24.89 -12.61
CA PHE A 621 -11.94 -24.02 -11.59
C PHE A 621 -13.15 -24.71 -10.97
N VAL A 622 -13.04 -25.05 -9.69
CA VAL A 622 -14.18 -25.50 -8.92
C VAL A 622 -14.96 -24.27 -8.51
N ALA A 623 -16.28 -24.27 -8.75
CA ALA A 623 -17.20 -23.25 -8.28
C ALA A 623 -18.25 -23.89 -7.39
N LEU A 624 -18.18 -23.59 -6.09
CA LEU A 624 -19.09 -24.05 -5.06
C LEU A 624 -20.16 -22.99 -4.80
N ASN A 625 -21.42 -23.36 -4.98
CA ASN A 625 -22.57 -22.53 -4.65
C ASN A 625 -23.06 -22.82 -3.22
N VAL A 626 -22.77 -21.92 -2.29
CA VAL A 626 -23.13 -22.06 -0.87
C VAL A 626 -24.46 -21.34 -0.61
N PRO A 627 -25.52 -22.08 -0.21
CA PRO A 627 -26.83 -21.49 -0.01
C PRO A 627 -26.81 -20.40 1.08
N ARG A 628 -27.40 -19.24 0.78
CA ARG A 628 -27.43 -18.09 1.70
C ARG A 628 -28.03 -18.43 3.07
N LYS A 629 -29.07 -19.27 3.09
CA LYS A 629 -29.70 -19.74 4.34
C LYS A 629 -28.72 -20.44 5.29
N SER A 630 -27.72 -21.12 4.72
CA SER A 630 -26.70 -21.85 5.48
C SER A 630 -25.66 -20.92 6.10
N LEU A 631 -25.39 -19.77 5.47
CA LEU A 631 -24.50 -18.74 6.01
C LEU A 631 -25.10 -18.07 7.26
N LYS A 632 -26.42 -17.83 7.29
CA LYS A 632 -27.11 -17.14 8.41
C LYS A 632 -26.92 -17.82 9.77
N CYS A 633 -26.92 -19.15 9.84
CA CYS A 633 -26.66 -19.90 11.07
C CYS A 633 -25.22 -19.73 11.60
N SER A 634 -24.28 -19.38 10.72
CA SER A 634 -22.86 -19.20 11.03
C SER A 634 -22.55 -17.77 11.51
N LEU A 635 -23.25 -16.77 10.97
CA LEU A 635 -23.14 -15.35 11.37
C LEU A 635 -23.41 -15.15 12.87
N ILE A 636 -24.42 -15.82 13.42
CA ILE A 636 -24.80 -15.74 14.84
C ILE A 636 -23.67 -16.24 15.76
N LYS A 637 -22.92 -17.28 15.35
CA LYS A 637 -21.78 -17.81 16.11
C LYS A 637 -20.52 -16.94 15.99
N ILE A 638 -20.32 -16.30 14.83
CA ILE A 638 -19.15 -15.47 14.55
C ILE A 638 -19.22 -14.12 15.28
N GLU A 639 -20.41 -13.52 15.40
CA GLU A 639 -20.62 -12.32 16.22
C GLU A 639 -20.26 -12.54 17.70
N THR A 640 -20.41 -13.78 18.21
CA THR A 640 -20.14 -14.12 19.61
C THR A 640 -18.67 -14.43 19.90
N LEU A 641 -17.90 -14.90 18.90
CA LEU A 641 -16.55 -15.45 19.13
C LEU A 641 -15.40 -14.46 18.92
N LEU A 642 -15.64 -13.26 18.36
CA LEU A 642 -14.60 -12.27 18.00
C LEU A 642 -13.43 -12.85 17.18
N ALA A 643 -13.55 -14.07 16.67
CA ALA A 643 -12.52 -14.80 15.95
C ALA A 643 -12.75 -14.60 14.46
N HIS A 644 -11.74 -14.05 13.78
CA HIS A 644 -11.72 -13.98 12.32
C HIS A 644 -11.56 -15.42 11.81
N GLN A 645 -12.51 -15.91 11.03
CA GLN A 645 -12.42 -17.21 10.37
C GLN A 645 -12.12 -17.01 8.88
N ASP A 646 -11.12 -17.73 8.40
CA ASP A 646 -10.72 -17.71 6.99
C ASP A 646 -11.51 -18.76 6.20
N PHE A 647 -12.00 -18.36 5.04
CA PHE A 647 -12.58 -19.29 4.07
C PHE A 647 -11.47 -20.08 3.38
N ILE A 648 -11.58 -21.41 3.46
CA ILE A 648 -10.70 -22.37 2.80
C ILE A 648 -11.57 -23.32 2.01
N SER A 649 -11.25 -23.51 0.74
CA SER A 649 -11.87 -24.56 -0.07
C SER A 649 -11.04 -25.84 0.06
N VAL A 650 -11.68 -26.97 0.33
CA VAL A 650 -11.02 -28.26 0.50
C VAL A 650 -11.60 -29.24 -0.51
N VAL A 651 -10.72 -29.96 -1.21
CA VAL A 651 -11.08 -31.08 -2.07
C VAL A 651 -10.60 -32.37 -1.42
N THR A 652 -11.55 -33.21 -1.01
CA THR A 652 -11.30 -34.45 -0.27
C THR A 652 -11.56 -35.65 -1.17
N ASN A 653 -10.70 -36.66 -1.07
CA ASN A 653 -10.94 -37.99 -1.62
C ASN A 653 -10.77 -39.04 -0.52
N MET A 654 -11.89 -39.56 -0.02
CA MET A 654 -11.89 -40.49 1.12
C MET A 654 -11.22 -41.83 0.78
N GLU A 655 -11.36 -42.31 -0.45
CA GLU A 655 -10.77 -43.59 -0.89
C GLU A 655 -9.25 -43.49 -1.05
N GLN A 656 -8.77 -42.35 -1.54
CA GLN A 656 -7.34 -42.10 -1.74
C GLN A 656 -6.65 -41.51 -0.50
N GLY A 657 -7.41 -41.15 0.54
CA GLY A 657 -6.89 -40.67 1.81
C GLY A 657 -6.20 -39.31 1.74
N PHE A 658 -6.62 -38.41 0.85
CA PHE A 658 -6.06 -37.06 0.75
C PHE A 658 -7.12 -35.95 0.90
N ASP A 659 -6.67 -34.84 1.50
CA ASP A 659 -7.39 -33.57 1.61
C ASP A 659 -6.51 -32.46 1.01
N ASN A 660 -6.97 -31.82 -0.06
CA ASN A 660 -6.26 -30.70 -0.68
C ASN A 660 -6.92 -29.37 -0.30
N SER A 661 -6.19 -28.50 0.40
CA SER A 661 -6.68 -27.19 0.86
C SER A 661 -6.21 -26.06 -0.04
N PHE A 662 -7.15 -25.18 -0.41
CA PHE A 662 -6.96 -24.02 -1.29
C PHE A 662 -7.40 -22.74 -0.57
N PHE A 663 -6.51 -21.75 -0.51
CA PHE A 663 -6.62 -20.46 0.17
C PHE A 663 -6.73 -19.30 -0.84
N ALA A 664 -6.20 -19.45 -2.05
CA ALA A 664 -6.29 -18.49 -3.14
C ALA A 664 -7.68 -18.56 -3.82
N ILE A 665 -8.74 -18.34 -3.04
CA ILE A 665 -10.14 -18.45 -3.48
C ILE A 665 -10.71 -17.09 -3.86
N GLN A 666 -11.69 -17.04 -4.76
CA GLN A 666 -12.51 -15.85 -5.03
C GLN A 666 -13.93 -16.09 -4.51
N CYS A 667 -14.52 -15.08 -3.87
CA CYS A 667 -15.87 -15.15 -3.33
C CYS A 667 -16.72 -14.01 -3.90
N PHE A 668 -17.98 -14.28 -4.24
CA PHE A 668 -18.93 -13.23 -4.61
C PHE A 668 -20.37 -13.76 -4.53
N PHE A 669 -21.33 -12.85 -4.40
CA PHE A 669 -22.75 -13.20 -4.43
C PHE A 669 -23.28 -13.08 -5.85
N GLY A 670 -24.03 -14.08 -6.31
CA GLY A 670 -24.61 -14.06 -7.65
C GLY A 670 -25.06 -15.42 -8.14
N LYS A 671 -25.46 -15.48 -9.41
CA LYS A 671 -25.89 -16.71 -10.09
C LYS A 671 -24.94 -17.04 -11.24
N LEU A 672 -24.49 -18.30 -11.28
CA LEU A 672 -23.71 -18.84 -12.40
C LEU A 672 -24.64 -19.16 -13.58
N LEU A 673 -24.30 -18.62 -14.75
CA LEU A 673 -25.03 -18.78 -15.99
C LEU A 673 -24.12 -19.47 -17.03
N PRO A 674 -24.36 -20.76 -17.37
CA PRO A 674 -23.62 -21.44 -18.42
C PRO A 674 -23.65 -20.68 -19.74
N VAL A 675 -22.54 -20.71 -20.47
CA VAL A 675 -22.49 -20.21 -21.85
C VAL A 675 -23.26 -21.17 -22.75
N VAL A 676 -24.00 -20.61 -23.73
CA VAL A 676 -24.75 -21.41 -24.70
C VAL A 676 -23.78 -22.33 -25.44
N ASN A 677 -24.06 -23.64 -25.43
CA ASN A 677 -23.26 -24.72 -26.02
C ASN A 677 -21.94 -25.08 -25.30
N ASP A 678 -21.61 -24.48 -24.17
CA ASP A 678 -20.49 -24.94 -23.31
C ASP A 678 -20.80 -24.69 -21.83
N ASP A 679 -21.24 -25.76 -21.16
CA ASP A 679 -21.53 -25.79 -19.72
C ASP A 679 -20.28 -25.70 -18.82
N SER A 680 -19.09 -25.91 -19.39
CA SER A 680 -17.81 -25.76 -18.70
C SER A 680 -17.36 -24.31 -18.55
N VAL A 681 -18.06 -23.37 -19.18
CA VAL A 681 -17.82 -21.94 -19.06
C VAL A 681 -19.07 -21.27 -18.50
N CYS A 682 -18.91 -20.43 -17.48
CA CYS A 682 -20.01 -19.74 -16.84
C CYS A 682 -19.77 -18.23 -16.82
N ASN A 683 -20.78 -17.46 -17.21
CA ASN A 683 -20.92 -16.05 -16.86
C ASN A 683 -21.49 -15.92 -15.44
N VAL A 684 -21.37 -14.74 -14.85
CA VAL A 684 -21.94 -14.43 -13.53
C VAL A 684 -22.97 -13.32 -13.67
N LEU A 685 -24.16 -13.54 -13.12
CA LEU A 685 -25.11 -12.47 -12.81
C LEU A 685 -24.85 -12.02 -11.36
N PRO A 686 -24.21 -10.87 -11.13
CA PRO A 686 -23.84 -10.41 -9.79
C PRO A 686 -25.08 -10.03 -8.95
N ASP A 687 -24.99 -10.24 -7.64
CA ASP A 687 -25.85 -9.58 -6.66
C ASP A 687 -25.09 -8.42 -6.01
N ASP A 688 -25.27 -7.22 -6.55
CA ASP A 688 -24.56 -6.01 -6.13
C ASP A 688 -24.84 -5.59 -4.67
N ARG A 689 -25.88 -6.17 -4.05
CA ARG A 689 -26.17 -5.98 -2.63
C ARG A 689 -25.33 -6.88 -1.72
N GLY A 690 -24.51 -7.78 -2.25
CA GLY A 690 -23.56 -8.59 -1.48
C GLY A 690 -24.21 -9.24 -0.26
N TRP A 691 -23.67 -9.00 0.95
CA TRP A 691 -24.23 -9.54 2.20
C TRP A 691 -25.68 -9.12 2.49
N GLY A 692 -26.13 -7.95 2.02
CA GLY A 692 -27.51 -7.48 2.12
C GLY A 692 -28.44 -8.00 1.01
N GLY A 693 -27.91 -8.78 0.06
CA GLY A 693 -28.63 -9.32 -1.08
C GLY A 693 -29.51 -10.54 -0.78
N ILE A 694 -29.85 -11.29 -1.84
CA ILE A 694 -30.64 -12.52 -1.75
C ILE A 694 -29.95 -13.72 -2.42
N ALA A 695 -28.93 -13.49 -3.23
CA ALA A 695 -28.22 -14.55 -3.93
C ALA A 695 -27.38 -15.39 -2.97
N ASP A 696 -27.09 -16.61 -3.43
CA ASP A 696 -26.16 -17.52 -2.81
C ASP A 696 -24.71 -17.04 -2.98
N LEU A 697 -23.81 -17.56 -2.14
CA LEU A 697 -22.39 -17.25 -2.21
C LEU A 697 -21.71 -18.24 -3.15
N VAL A 698 -21.06 -17.74 -4.20
CA VAL A 698 -20.19 -18.53 -5.04
C VAL A 698 -18.76 -18.42 -4.51
N VAL A 699 -18.13 -19.56 -4.27
CA VAL A 699 -16.71 -19.69 -3.92
C VAL A 699 -16.00 -20.43 -5.03
N THR A 700 -14.94 -19.86 -5.59
CA THR A 700 -14.20 -20.49 -6.69
C THR A 700 -12.69 -20.49 -6.48
N CYS A 701 -12.05 -21.59 -6.87
CA CYS A 701 -10.60 -21.75 -6.81
C CYS A 701 -10.07 -22.64 -7.93
N ALA A 702 -8.79 -22.46 -8.28
CA ALA A 702 -8.10 -23.30 -9.24
C ALA A 702 -7.59 -24.58 -8.56
N VAL A 703 -7.92 -25.74 -9.12
CA VAL A 703 -7.51 -27.05 -8.61
C VAL A 703 -6.85 -27.87 -9.73
N PRO A 704 -5.92 -28.78 -9.42
CA PRO A 704 -5.30 -29.61 -10.45
C PRO A 704 -6.28 -30.71 -10.87
N SER A 705 -6.54 -30.85 -12.17
CA SER A 705 -7.58 -31.76 -12.66
C SER A 705 -7.35 -33.22 -12.26
N TRP A 706 -6.10 -33.65 -12.14
CA TRP A 706 -5.77 -35.03 -11.77
C TRP A 706 -6.37 -35.43 -10.41
N SER A 707 -6.49 -34.51 -9.44
CA SER A 707 -7.01 -34.85 -8.11
C SER A 707 -8.49 -35.20 -8.15
N LEU A 708 -9.22 -34.68 -9.14
CA LEU A 708 -10.62 -35.02 -9.38
C LEU A 708 -10.80 -36.28 -10.22
N LEU A 709 -9.73 -36.89 -10.76
CA LEU A 709 -9.81 -38.08 -11.62
C LEU A 709 -9.46 -39.39 -10.91
N LEU A 710 -9.07 -39.36 -9.63
CA LEU A 710 -8.64 -40.54 -8.86
C LEU A 710 -9.74 -41.10 -7.95
N GLY A 711 -9.66 -42.39 -7.62
CA GLY A 711 -10.63 -43.10 -6.77
C GLY A 711 -12.01 -43.21 -7.42
N SER A 712 -13.03 -43.62 -6.66
CA SER A 712 -14.42 -43.49 -7.05
C SER A 712 -14.86 -42.03 -7.07
N ARG A 713 -15.74 -41.68 -8.01
CA ARG A 713 -16.30 -40.33 -8.08
C ARG A 713 -17.18 -40.00 -6.87
N SER A 714 -17.87 -41.00 -6.33
CA SER A 714 -18.75 -40.87 -5.16
C SER A 714 -18.01 -40.51 -3.86
N THR A 715 -16.68 -40.62 -3.83
CA THR A 715 -15.85 -40.30 -2.66
C THR A 715 -15.16 -38.95 -2.76
N LEU A 716 -15.41 -38.19 -3.84
CA LEU A 716 -14.89 -36.85 -4.05
C LEU A 716 -15.86 -35.82 -3.47
N GLU A 717 -15.36 -35.00 -2.55
CA GLU A 717 -16.12 -33.92 -1.92
C GLU A 717 -15.40 -32.58 -2.06
N VAL A 718 -16.17 -31.52 -2.26
CA VAL A 718 -15.71 -30.13 -2.19
C VAL A 718 -16.34 -29.50 -0.97
N ALA A 719 -15.50 -28.97 -0.08
CA ALA A 719 -15.92 -28.36 1.16
C ALA A 719 -15.46 -26.91 1.31
N LEU A 720 -16.22 -26.14 2.09
CA LEU A 720 -15.84 -24.82 2.62
C LEU A 720 -15.78 -24.89 4.15
N THR A 721 -14.66 -24.52 4.78
CA THR A 721 -14.38 -24.90 6.19
C THR A 721 -14.66 -23.85 7.27
N VAL A 722 -15.33 -22.71 6.99
CA VAL A 722 -15.73 -21.73 8.03
C VAL A 722 -16.80 -22.31 8.97
N THR A 723 -17.69 -23.12 8.38
CA THR A 723 -18.61 -24.08 8.99
C THR A 723 -18.70 -25.17 7.94
N ILE A 724 -18.28 -26.40 8.25
CA ILE A 724 -18.03 -27.42 7.21
C ILE A 724 -19.26 -27.58 6.30
N PHE A 725 -19.18 -27.03 5.09
CA PHE A 725 -20.15 -27.20 4.03
C PHE A 725 -19.52 -28.08 2.97
N ALA A 726 -19.74 -29.38 3.07
CA ALA A 726 -19.22 -30.36 2.13
C ALA A 726 -20.33 -30.84 1.20
N PHE A 727 -20.03 -30.92 -0.09
CA PHE A 727 -20.91 -31.49 -1.10
C PHE A 727 -20.10 -32.42 -1.99
N GLY A 728 -20.70 -33.54 -2.40
CA GLY A 728 -20.11 -34.41 -3.40
C GLY A 728 -19.93 -33.67 -4.73
N VAL A 729 -18.94 -34.06 -5.54
CA VAL A 729 -18.69 -33.44 -6.86
C VAL A 729 -19.88 -33.60 -7.83
N ASP A 730 -20.78 -34.55 -7.58
CA ASP A 730 -22.02 -34.77 -8.33
C ASP A 730 -23.22 -33.91 -7.87
N ASP A 731 -23.07 -33.15 -6.80
CA ASP A 731 -24.13 -32.27 -6.29
C ASP A 731 -24.30 -31.05 -7.20
N ASP A 732 -25.53 -30.59 -7.40
CA ASP A 732 -25.88 -29.44 -8.24
C ASP A 732 -25.25 -28.11 -7.78
N LYS A 733 -24.79 -28.08 -6.53
CA LYS A 733 -24.06 -26.96 -5.93
C LYS A 733 -22.58 -26.91 -6.31
N VAL A 734 -22.02 -27.97 -6.88
CA VAL A 734 -20.62 -27.99 -7.33
C VAL A 734 -20.58 -27.93 -8.86
N ARG A 735 -19.82 -26.98 -9.40
CA ARG A 735 -19.57 -26.89 -10.85
C ARG A 735 -18.09 -26.94 -11.15
N LEU A 736 -17.73 -27.70 -12.18
CA LEU A 736 -16.36 -27.81 -12.68
C LEU A 736 -16.25 -27.00 -13.97
N LEU A 737 -15.42 -25.96 -13.93
CA LEU A 737 -15.31 -24.99 -15.01
C LEU A 737 -13.91 -25.04 -15.63
N ARG A 738 -13.85 -24.80 -16.94
CA ARG A 738 -12.59 -24.66 -17.69
C ARG A 738 -11.87 -23.36 -17.33
N GLU A 739 -12.63 -22.33 -17.00
CA GLU A 739 -12.14 -20.97 -16.73
C GLU A 739 -12.78 -20.41 -15.45
N PRO A 740 -12.18 -19.40 -14.79
CA PRO A 740 -12.82 -18.72 -13.67
C PRO A 740 -14.17 -18.13 -14.12
N PRO A 741 -15.23 -18.20 -13.29
CA PRO A 741 -16.52 -17.64 -13.63
C PRO A 741 -16.45 -16.17 -14.08
N GLY A 742 -17.02 -15.86 -15.25
CA GLY A 742 -17.08 -14.50 -15.79
C GLY A 742 -15.74 -13.92 -16.27
N VAL A 743 -14.67 -14.71 -16.30
CA VAL A 743 -13.33 -14.25 -16.72
C VAL A 743 -12.75 -15.23 -17.72
N ARG A 744 -12.40 -14.72 -18.91
CA ARG A 744 -11.70 -15.51 -19.92
C ARG A 744 -10.20 -15.51 -19.66
N LEU A 745 -9.61 -16.69 -19.55
CA LEU A 745 -8.15 -16.83 -19.49
C LEU A 745 -7.55 -16.73 -20.90
N LEU A 746 -6.37 -16.13 -21.01
CA LEU A 746 -5.58 -16.20 -22.24
C LEU A 746 -5.01 -17.61 -22.40
N SER A 747 -4.93 -18.11 -23.63
CA SER A 747 -4.36 -19.42 -23.92
C SER A 747 -2.84 -19.44 -23.70
N HIS A 748 -2.28 -20.64 -23.45
CA HIS A 748 -0.85 -20.82 -23.25
C HIS A 748 -0.01 -20.33 -24.44
N ASN A 749 -0.50 -20.52 -25.67
CA ASN A 749 0.18 -20.09 -26.90
C ASN A 749 0.20 -18.56 -27.03
N GLU A 750 -0.87 -17.87 -26.63
CA GLU A 750 -0.90 -16.40 -26.58
C GLU A 750 0.07 -15.87 -25.52
N LEU A 751 0.17 -16.53 -24.37
CA LEU A 751 1.12 -16.22 -23.30
C LEU A 751 2.58 -16.41 -23.70
N GLU A 752 2.92 -17.44 -24.48
CA GLU A 752 4.29 -17.66 -24.97
C GLU A 752 4.69 -16.69 -26.08
N SER A 753 3.76 -16.34 -26.98
CA SER A 753 4.02 -15.39 -28.08
C SER A 753 4.35 -13.96 -27.63
N LEU A 754 3.94 -13.58 -26.40
CA LEU A 754 4.23 -12.29 -25.79
C LEU A 754 5.55 -12.25 -25.02
N ARG A 755 6.19 -13.42 -24.77
CA ARG A 755 7.45 -13.53 -24.02
C ARG A 755 8.67 -13.37 -24.92
N SER A 756 8.89 -12.16 -25.44
CA SER A 756 10.13 -11.86 -26.15
C SER A 756 10.44 -10.38 -26.14
N ALA A 757 10.87 -9.88 -24.97
CA ALA A 757 11.64 -8.66 -24.88
C ALA A 757 12.74 -8.89 -23.84
N ARG A 758 13.98 -8.98 -24.30
CA ARG A 758 15.16 -8.92 -23.43
C ARG A 758 15.69 -7.50 -23.52
N PHE A 759 15.85 -6.85 -22.39
CA PHE A 759 16.54 -5.57 -22.30
C PHE A 759 18.06 -5.80 -22.40
N GLU A 760 18.77 -4.84 -22.97
CA GLU A 760 20.23 -4.80 -22.91
C GLU A 760 20.63 -4.56 -21.45
N SER A 761 21.21 -5.59 -20.81
CA SER A 761 21.63 -5.49 -19.41
C SER A 761 23.06 -4.98 -19.30
N GLN A 762 23.34 -4.24 -18.22
CA GLN A 762 24.68 -3.96 -17.74
C GLN A 762 25.45 -5.25 -17.41
N GLU A 763 26.75 -5.12 -17.09
CA GLU A 763 27.52 -6.28 -16.64
C GLU A 763 26.85 -6.97 -15.44
N PRO A 764 26.69 -8.30 -15.49
CA PRO A 764 26.05 -9.03 -14.41
C PRO A 764 26.90 -8.96 -13.14
N PHE A 765 26.23 -8.93 -12.00
CA PHE A 765 26.90 -9.06 -10.70
C PHE A 765 26.31 -10.25 -9.93
N TRP A 766 27.12 -10.82 -9.05
CA TRP A 766 26.75 -11.98 -8.25
C TRP A 766 26.54 -11.59 -6.80
N ILE A 767 25.43 -12.04 -6.20
CA ILE A 767 25.20 -11.95 -4.76
C ILE A 767 25.55 -13.27 -4.09
N HIS A 768 26.22 -13.19 -2.96
CA HIS A 768 26.56 -14.33 -2.11
C HIS A 768 26.01 -14.16 -0.71
N PHE A 769 25.57 -15.28 -0.12
CA PHE A 769 24.89 -15.30 1.16
C PHE A 769 25.83 -15.71 2.30
N ASP A 770 25.57 -15.20 3.50
CA ASP A 770 26.26 -15.64 4.71
C ASP A 770 25.72 -17.00 5.21
N LYS A 771 26.27 -17.47 6.34
CA LYS A 771 25.81 -18.71 6.99
C LYS A 771 24.38 -18.63 7.53
N SER A 772 23.83 -17.43 7.67
CA SER A 772 22.45 -17.17 8.09
C SER A 772 21.50 -17.06 6.89
N HIS A 773 21.99 -17.31 5.67
CA HIS A 773 21.25 -17.16 4.42
C HIS A 773 20.77 -15.73 4.19
N LYS A 774 21.58 -14.73 4.56
CA LYS A 774 21.36 -13.31 4.23
C LYS A 774 22.36 -12.84 3.19
N PRO A 775 21.98 -11.96 2.25
CA PRO A 775 22.91 -11.44 1.27
C PRO A 775 24.01 -10.63 1.99
N GLN A 776 25.28 -10.97 1.72
CA GLN A 776 26.42 -10.40 2.43
C GLN A 776 27.40 -9.68 1.49
N THR A 777 27.66 -10.26 0.32
CA THR A 777 28.67 -9.72 -0.60
C THR A 777 28.16 -9.65 -2.03
N MET A 778 28.68 -8.67 -2.77
CA MET A 778 28.48 -8.52 -4.20
C MET A 778 29.80 -8.71 -4.93
N LYS A 779 29.75 -9.38 -6.08
CA LYS A 779 30.91 -9.63 -6.93
C LYS A 779 30.64 -9.18 -8.36
N MET A 780 31.58 -8.45 -8.94
CA MET A 780 31.58 -8.07 -10.36
C MET A 780 32.85 -8.56 -11.05
N ARG A 781 32.78 -8.69 -12.38
CA ARG A 781 33.89 -9.11 -13.24
C ARG A 781 34.20 -7.99 -14.22
N VAL A 782 35.47 -7.59 -14.31
CA VAL A 782 35.93 -6.56 -15.24
C VAL A 782 36.92 -7.16 -16.23
N TYR A 783 36.76 -6.84 -17.52
CA TYR A 783 37.65 -7.25 -18.59
C TYR A 783 38.49 -6.04 -19.07
N PRO A 784 39.62 -5.71 -18.42
CA PRO A 784 40.44 -4.60 -18.85
C PRO A 784 41.03 -4.85 -20.24
N GLN A 785 41.08 -3.83 -21.09
CA GLN A 785 41.87 -3.86 -22.33
C GLN A 785 43.36 -3.69 -21.99
N ALA A 786 44.03 -4.70 -21.42
CA ALA A 786 45.46 -4.64 -21.16
C ALA A 786 46.17 -6.00 -21.20
N SER A 787 47.41 -5.99 -21.70
CA SER A 787 48.26 -7.15 -21.95
C SER A 787 48.76 -7.84 -20.67
N LYS A 788 48.89 -9.17 -20.73
CA LYS A 788 49.44 -10.03 -19.66
C LYS A 788 50.81 -9.54 -19.20
N GLY A 789 50.90 -8.97 -17.99
CA GLY A 789 52.20 -8.62 -17.39
C GLY A 789 52.18 -7.85 -16.07
N ASP A 790 51.25 -6.91 -15.85
CA ASP A 790 51.39 -5.90 -14.77
C ASP A 790 50.57 -6.18 -13.49
N LYS A 791 51.24 -5.98 -12.34
CA LYS A 791 50.85 -6.53 -11.02
C LYS A 791 50.21 -5.54 -10.03
N LYS A 792 50.00 -4.26 -10.37
CA LYS A 792 49.48 -3.28 -9.38
C LYS A 792 48.04 -2.85 -9.68
N LEU A 793 47.11 -3.45 -8.92
CA LEU A 793 45.69 -3.10 -8.91
C LEU A 793 45.41 -2.08 -7.79
N SER A 794 44.67 -1.01 -8.07
CA SER A 794 44.16 -0.10 -7.05
C SER A 794 42.66 0.08 -7.20
N ILE A 795 41.93 0.03 -6.08
CA ILE A 795 40.47 0.19 -6.08
C ILE A 795 40.12 1.27 -5.06
N SER A 796 39.33 2.26 -5.48
CA SER A 796 38.85 3.34 -4.62
C SER A 796 37.34 3.48 -4.74
N GLN A 797 36.64 3.65 -3.62
CA GLN A 797 35.22 3.95 -3.65
C GLN A 797 35.00 5.42 -3.99
N VAL A 798 34.14 5.69 -4.98
CA VAL A 798 33.85 7.04 -5.49
C VAL A 798 32.48 7.52 -5.02
N SER A 799 31.52 6.62 -4.88
CA SER A 799 30.17 6.89 -4.39
C SER A 799 29.63 5.71 -3.57
N PRO A 800 28.45 5.82 -2.95
CA PRO A 800 27.88 4.73 -2.13
C PRO A 800 27.81 3.37 -2.82
N CYS A 801 27.52 3.33 -4.13
CA CYS A 801 27.39 2.12 -4.94
C CYS A 801 28.39 2.09 -6.11
N THR A 802 29.39 2.97 -6.22
CA THR A 802 30.39 2.93 -7.31
C THR A 802 31.82 2.87 -6.81
N LEU A 803 32.58 1.91 -7.34
CA LEU A 803 34.02 1.75 -7.16
C LEU A 803 34.75 2.05 -8.46
N ASN A 804 35.91 2.69 -8.37
CA ASN A 804 36.83 2.84 -9.49
C ASN A 804 37.96 1.81 -9.36
N VAL A 805 38.20 1.06 -10.43
CA VAL A 805 39.26 0.05 -10.54
C VAL A 805 40.30 0.59 -11.51
N LYS A 806 41.51 0.86 -10.99
CA LYS A 806 42.66 1.21 -11.83
C LYS A 806 43.63 0.05 -11.94
N HIS A 807 43.98 -0.28 -13.17
CA HIS A 807 45.03 -1.25 -13.51
C HIS A 807 46.09 -0.54 -14.36
N GLN A 808 47.37 -0.83 -14.12
CA GLN A 808 48.45 -0.13 -14.82
C GLN A 808 48.41 -0.42 -16.32
N GLY A 809 48.34 0.64 -17.13
CA GLY A 809 48.31 0.56 -18.59
C GLY A 809 46.92 0.39 -19.20
N SER A 810 45.85 0.38 -18.41
CA SER A 810 44.46 0.43 -18.89
C SER A 810 43.76 1.72 -18.46
N ASP A 811 42.64 2.03 -19.12
CA ASP A 811 41.72 3.05 -18.63
C ASP A 811 41.12 2.65 -17.27
N ASP A 812 40.75 3.66 -16.48
CA ASP A 812 40.00 3.51 -15.24
C ASP A 812 38.63 2.88 -15.55
N VAL A 813 38.28 1.78 -14.86
CA VAL A 813 36.97 1.13 -15.02
C VAL A 813 36.10 1.40 -13.80
N GLN A 814 34.92 1.98 -14.02
CA GLN A 814 33.92 2.16 -12.98
C GLN A 814 33.03 0.92 -12.84
N LEU A 815 32.97 0.40 -11.62
CA LEU A 815 32.06 -0.64 -11.18
C LEU A 815 30.93 -0.02 -10.40
N THR A 816 29.76 0.10 -11.01
CA THR A 816 28.54 0.51 -10.32
C THR A 816 27.79 -0.73 -9.84
N TYR A 817 27.20 -0.66 -8.65
CA TYR A 817 26.44 -1.73 -8.00
C TYR A 817 24.98 -1.27 -7.81
N PRO A 818 23.99 -2.18 -7.78
CA PRO A 818 22.58 -1.80 -7.57
C PRO A 818 22.21 -1.46 -6.13
N TYR A 819 23.14 -1.60 -5.20
CA TYR A 819 22.97 -1.36 -3.79
C TYR A 819 24.28 -0.85 -3.19
N PRO A 820 24.26 -0.05 -2.11
CA PRO A 820 25.49 0.44 -1.50
C PRO A 820 26.45 -0.68 -1.07
N VAL A 821 27.75 -0.38 -1.18
CA VAL A 821 28.85 -1.30 -0.86
C VAL A 821 29.86 -0.66 0.09
N ASP A 822 30.60 -1.49 0.80
CA ASP A 822 31.77 -1.06 1.57
C ASP A 822 33.06 -1.40 0.80
N GLY A 823 33.67 -0.37 0.23
CA GLY A 823 34.93 -0.44 -0.49
C GLY A 823 36.17 -0.45 0.41
N LYS A 824 36.05 -0.36 1.74
CA LYS A 824 37.17 -0.57 2.68
C LYS A 824 37.48 -2.07 2.79
N GLU A 825 36.45 -2.90 2.90
CA GLU A 825 36.51 -4.37 3.04
C GLU A 825 36.45 -5.10 1.68
N LYS A 826 37.25 -4.64 0.71
CA LYS A 826 37.25 -5.15 -0.66
C LYS A 826 38.27 -6.27 -0.88
N LYS A 827 37.88 -7.28 -1.69
CA LYS A 827 38.77 -8.35 -2.18
C LYS A 827 38.81 -8.30 -3.71
N ALA A 828 40.00 -8.31 -4.29
CA ALA A 828 40.15 -8.36 -5.73
C ALA A 828 41.18 -9.39 -6.16
N LYS A 829 40.89 -10.09 -7.26
CA LYS A 829 41.73 -11.16 -7.81
C LYS A 829 41.76 -11.08 -9.33
N ILE A 830 42.95 -11.15 -9.91
CA ILE A 830 43.13 -11.36 -11.35
C ILE A 830 43.03 -12.86 -11.63
N THR A 831 42.14 -13.25 -12.54
CA THR A 831 41.93 -14.66 -12.89
C THR A 831 42.88 -15.11 -14.00
N SER A 832 43.05 -16.43 -14.14
CA SER A 832 43.84 -17.03 -15.24
C SER A 832 43.28 -16.71 -16.63
N GLU A 833 41.98 -16.41 -16.71
CA GLU A 833 41.25 -16.04 -17.92
C GLU A 833 41.41 -14.56 -18.29
N GLY A 834 42.10 -13.76 -17.48
CA GLY A 834 42.50 -12.38 -17.80
C GLY A 834 41.54 -11.29 -17.32
N TYR A 835 40.44 -11.65 -16.65
CA TYR A 835 39.52 -10.69 -16.04
C TYR A 835 39.77 -10.51 -14.54
N ILE A 836 39.35 -9.37 -13.99
CA ILE A 836 39.46 -9.01 -12.58
C ILE A 836 38.14 -9.30 -11.88
N GLU A 837 38.16 -10.09 -10.80
CA GLU A 837 37.03 -10.27 -9.90
C GLU A 837 37.14 -9.31 -8.73
N VAL A 838 36.12 -8.49 -8.50
CA VAL A 838 36.02 -7.58 -7.36
C VAL A 838 34.84 -8.00 -6.50
N THR A 839 35.10 -8.40 -5.26
CA THR A 839 34.09 -8.76 -4.25
C THR A 839 34.10 -7.76 -3.11
N VAL A 840 32.92 -7.26 -2.75
CA VAL A 840 32.73 -6.23 -1.72
C VAL A 840 31.56 -6.58 -0.81
N LEU A 841 31.61 -6.07 0.43
CA LEU A 841 30.50 -6.21 1.37
C LEU A 841 29.34 -5.31 0.97
N ILE A 842 28.12 -5.77 1.21
CA ILE A 842 26.93 -4.93 1.12
C ILE A 842 26.94 -3.96 2.30
N ALA A 843 26.74 -2.67 2.01
CA ALA A 843 26.67 -1.63 3.02
C ALA A 843 25.23 -1.20 3.29
N THR A 844 24.96 -0.94 4.57
CA THR A 844 23.72 -0.40 5.10
C THR A 844 24.08 0.60 6.20
N ALA A 845 23.15 1.45 6.61
CA ALA A 845 23.44 2.40 7.68
C ALA A 845 23.94 1.74 9.00
N PRO A 846 23.48 0.54 9.39
CA PRO A 846 24.06 -0.17 10.54
C PRO A 846 25.45 -0.79 10.33
N SER A 847 25.80 -1.21 9.11
CA SER A 847 27.00 -2.02 8.83
C SER A 847 28.25 -1.21 8.42
N GLY A 848 28.11 0.10 8.23
CA GLY A 848 29.17 0.99 7.75
C GLY A 848 29.40 0.88 6.23
N GLY A 849 30.05 1.88 5.64
CA GLY A 849 30.26 2.00 4.19
C GLY A 849 29.08 2.68 3.49
N GLY A 850 28.96 2.53 2.16
CA GLY A 850 27.82 3.05 1.41
C GLY A 850 27.64 4.57 1.58
N TYR A 851 26.49 4.99 2.14
CA TYR A 851 26.17 6.41 2.33
C TYR A 851 26.98 7.10 3.43
N ASP A 852 27.86 6.41 4.16
CA ASP A 852 28.91 7.06 4.96
C ASP A 852 29.81 7.96 4.07
N HIS A 853 29.96 7.63 2.79
CA HIS A 853 30.70 8.43 1.81
C HIS A 853 29.99 9.73 1.43
N ASN A 854 28.65 9.74 1.44
CA ASN A 854 27.84 10.88 1.05
C ASN A 854 26.48 10.83 1.77
N PRO A 855 26.40 11.24 3.06
CA PRO A 855 25.18 11.08 3.87
C PRO A 855 24.03 12.00 3.46
N PHE A 856 24.33 13.02 2.64
CA PHE A 856 23.36 13.98 2.11
C PHE A 856 23.51 14.06 0.60
N PRO A 857 23.15 13.00 -0.14
CA PRO A 857 23.29 12.99 -1.59
C PRO A 857 22.50 14.15 -2.22
N VAL A 858 23.13 14.83 -3.16
CA VAL A 858 22.58 15.96 -3.90
C VAL A 858 22.62 15.62 -5.39
N CYS A 859 21.47 15.71 -6.05
CA CYS A 859 21.40 15.67 -7.51
C CYS A 859 21.71 17.07 -8.05
N ILE A 860 22.57 17.15 -9.06
CA ILE A 860 22.92 18.39 -9.73
C ILE A 860 22.33 18.34 -11.15
N ARG A 861 21.80 19.45 -11.66
CA ARG A 861 21.40 19.57 -13.07
C ARG A 861 21.70 20.98 -13.58
N GLY A 862 22.71 21.11 -14.41
CA GLY A 862 23.23 22.43 -14.79
C GLY A 862 23.67 23.20 -13.54
N THR A 863 23.05 24.35 -13.26
CA THR A 863 23.34 25.16 -12.06
C THR A 863 22.48 24.79 -10.85
N GLN A 864 21.66 23.75 -10.94
CA GLN A 864 20.62 23.44 -9.95
C GLN A 864 21.05 22.29 -9.05
N THR A 865 20.64 22.34 -7.79
CA THR A 865 20.94 21.30 -6.80
C THR A 865 19.66 20.90 -6.07
N ALA A 866 19.45 19.59 -5.88
CA ALA A 866 18.33 19.06 -5.12
C ALA A 866 18.81 18.00 -4.13
N PRO A 867 18.47 18.11 -2.83
CA PRO A 867 18.73 17.05 -1.87
C PRO A 867 17.91 15.81 -2.21
N MET A 868 18.52 14.63 -2.12
CA MET A 868 17.87 13.37 -2.49
C MET A 868 17.34 12.58 -1.29
N SER A 869 17.82 12.90 -0.09
CA SER A 869 17.47 12.23 1.17
C SER A 869 16.73 13.12 2.16
N ILE A 870 16.60 14.42 1.85
CA ILE A 870 15.89 15.40 2.67
C ILE A 870 14.78 16.00 1.80
N PRO A 871 13.52 15.97 2.26
CA PRO A 871 12.41 16.62 1.57
C PRO A 871 12.68 18.10 1.32
N HIS A 872 12.22 18.61 0.18
CA HIS A 872 12.25 20.04 -0.08
C HIS A 872 11.28 20.76 0.88
N ILE A 873 11.82 21.73 1.64
CA ILE A 873 11.02 22.60 2.52
C ILE A 873 10.95 24.01 1.92
N ASN A 874 9.75 24.47 1.61
CA ASN A 874 9.49 25.86 1.23
C ASN A 874 9.43 26.73 2.49
N MET A 875 10.54 27.38 2.80
CA MET A 875 10.70 28.23 3.99
C MET A 875 9.75 29.43 4.01
N ASN A 876 9.30 29.92 2.84
CA ASN A 876 8.41 31.08 2.74
C ASN A 876 6.96 30.81 3.18
N ILE A 877 6.59 29.54 3.31
CA ILE A 877 5.23 29.13 3.70
C ILE A 877 5.21 28.37 5.04
N GLN A 878 6.35 28.30 5.73
CA GLN A 878 6.39 27.70 7.07
C GLN A 878 5.79 28.66 8.10
N PRO A 879 5.09 28.13 9.12
CA PRO A 879 4.57 28.96 10.19
C PRO A 879 5.69 29.64 10.98
N ILE A 880 5.47 30.90 11.35
CA ILE A 880 6.39 31.67 12.20
C ILE A 880 6.06 31.39 13.66
N ILE A 881 7.07 31.01 14.46
CA ILE A 881 6.93 30.85 15.91
C ILE A 881 7.03 32.25 16.54
N HIS A 882 5.91 32.78 17.02
CA HIS A 882 5.82 34.16 17.53
C HIS A 882 6.26 34.32 19.00
N ALA A 883 6.16 33.27 19.82
CA ALA A 883 6.39 33.31 21.28
C ALA A 883 7.69 32.57 21.68
N LEU A 884 8.84 33.22 21.50
CA LEU A 884 10.16 32.64 21.83
C LEU A 884 10.34 32.37 23.34
N ASP A 885 9.61 33.08 24.19
CA ASP A 885 9.53 32.87 25.64
C ASP A 885 8.86 31.55 26.04
N LYS A 886 8.11 30.91 25.12
CA LYS A 886 7.44 29.62 25.32
C LYS A 886 8.15 28.45 24.62
N ALA A 887 9.39 28.66 24.16
CA ALA A 887 10.15 27.67 23.41
C ALA A 887 10.87 26.61 24.27
N ASN A 888 10.45 26.42 25.54
CA ASN A 888 11.04 25.44 26.47
C ASN A 888 10.91 23.97 25.99
N TRP A 889 10.02 23.71 25.03
CA TRP A 889 9.88 22.40 24.38
C TRP A 889 11.00 22.13 23.35
N ILE A 890 11.68 23.16 22.83
CA ILE A 890 12.70 23.03 21.78
C ILE A 890 13.84 22.10 22.19
N PRO A 891 14.47 22.23 23.37
CA PRO A 891 15.52 21.30 23.79
C PRO A 891 15.07 19.84 23.84
N GLN A 892 13.85 19.56 24.30
CA GLN A 892 13.30 18.21 24.36
C GLN A 892 13.04 17.65 22.95
N PHE A 893 12.38 18.45 22.10
CA PHE A 893 12.07 18.09 20.72
C PHE A 893 13.33 17.83 19.89
N LEU A 894 14.33 18.71 20.00
CA LEU A 894 15.64 18.55 19.37
C LEU A 894 16.39 17.34 19.94
N GLY A 895 16.24 17.03 21.23
CA GLY A 895 16.76 15.80 21.82
C GLY A 895 16.21 14.53 21.17
N TRP A 896 14.97 14.56 20.70
CA TRP A 896 14.34 13.42 20.02
C TRP A 896 14.89 13.14 18.62
N THR A 897 15.62 14.07 18.01
CA THR A 897 16.30 13.86 16.70
C THR A 897 17.44 12.83 16.78
N LEU A 898 17.93 12.55 18.00
CA LEU A 898 18.97 11.55 18.21
C LEU A 898 18.40 10.13 18.14
N SER A 899 19.01 9.30 17.30
CA SER A 899 18.74 7.86 17.17
C SER A 899 19.15 7.10 18.43
N GLY A 900 18.67 5.87 18.58
CA GLY A 900 19.07 5.00 19.70
C GLY A 900 20.58 4.74 19.75
N ARG A 901 21.24 4.62 18.59
CA ARG A 901 22.71 4.51 18.48
C ARG A 901 23.41 5.77 18.95
N GLU A 902 22.95 6.92 18.46
CA GLU A 902 23.51 8.24 18.81
C GLU A 902 23.37 8.54 20.32
N ARG A 903 22.23 8.17 20.93
CA ARG A 903 22.02 8.29 22.38
C ARG A 903 22.99 7.42 23.18
N LYS A 904 23.14 6.14 22.82
CA LYS A 904 24.11 5.23 23.47
C LYS A 904 25.54 5.77 23.38
N LEU A 905 25.97 6.23 22.21
CA LEU A 905 27.28 6.87 22.03
C LEU A 905 27.41 8.11 22.94
N ARG A 906 26.38 8.95 22.99
CA ARG A 906 26.28 10.13 23.85
C ARG A 906 26.17 9.82 25.36
N GLU A 907 25.96 8.57 25.78
CA GLU A 907 25.97 8.13 27.18
C GLU A 907 27.32 7.52 27.62
N GLN A 908 28.02 6.81 26.72
CA GLN A 908 29.21 5.98 27.02
C GLN A 908 30.54 6.71 27.37
N LYS A 909 30.56 8.02 27.59
CA LYS A 909 31.71 8.97 27.71
C LYS A 909 33.00 8.61 26.93
N SER A 910 32.89 7.91 25.80
CA SER A 910 34.03 7.44 24.99
C SER A 910 34.61 8.55 24.10
N LEU A 911 35.92 8.44 23.80
CA LEU A 911 36.61 9.22 22.77
C LEU A 911 36.00 9.00 21.37
N ASP A 912 35.33 7.87 21.14
CA ASP A 912 34.61 7.56 19.88
C ASP A 912 33.42 8.49 19.61
N ARG A 913 32.98 9.30 20.58
CA ARG A 913 31.93 10.31 20.32
C ARG A 913 32.33 11.35 19.30
N PHE A 914 33.62 11.64 19.19
CA PHE A 914 34.15 12.63 18.26
C PHE A 914 34.35 12.08 16.84
N SER A 915 34.20 10.76 16.63
CA SER A 915 34.33 10.14 15.31
C SER A 915 33.00 9.99 14.57
N ASP A 916 31.85 10.09 15.24
CA ASP A 916 30.52 10.03 14.61
C ASP A 916 30.04 11.42 14.16
N GLY A 917 30.23 11.73 12.88
CA GLY A 917 29.92 13.05 12.30
C GLY A 917 28.43 13.43 12.37
N MET A 918 27.51 12.46 12.29
CA MET A 918 26.07 12.71 12.37
C MET A 918 25.67 13.10 13.80
N LEU A 919 26.17 12.39 14.82
CA LEU A 919 25.97 12.75 16.21
C LEU A 919 26.48 14.17 16.49
N GLN A 920 27.66 14.53 15.96
CA GLN A 920 28.22 15.87 16.12
C GLN A 920 27.33 16.92 15.46
N LEU A 921 26.92 16.72 14.20
CA LEU A 921 26.02 17.62 13.49
C LEU A 921 24.72 17.87 14.27
N LYS A 922 24.03 16.80 14.69
CA LYS A 922 22.80 16.90 15.48
C LYS A 922 23.03 17.53 16.84
N SER A 923 24.14 17.22 17.51
CA SER A 923 24.49 17.85 18.79
C SER A 923 24.76 19.34 18.65
N SER A 924 25.41 19.76 17.56
CA SER A 924 25.61 21.17 17.22
C SER A 924 24.28 21.88 16.95
N ILE A 925 23.39 21.28 16.16
CA ILE A 925 22.03 21.80 15.93
C ILE A 925 21.29 21.95 17.27
N ASN A 926 21.35 20.93 18.12
CA ASN A 926 20.73 20.92 19.45
C ASN A 926 21.32 21.97 20.40
N ALA A 927 22.54 22.46 20.14
CA ALA A 927 23.13 23.57 20.88
C ALA A 927 22.81 24.94 20.27
N ILE A 928 22.82 25.06 18.95
CA ILE A 928 22.61 26.31 18.21
C ILE A 928 21.20 26.85 18.43
N PHE A 929 20.18 25.99 18.26
CA PHE A 929 18.78 26.43 18.31
C PHE A 929 18.38 27.00 19.69
N PRO A 930 18.63 26.29 20.83
CA PRO A 930 18.37 26.86 22.15
C PRO A 930 19.19 28.12 22.45
N SER A 931 20.44 28.19 21.98
CA SER A 931 21.27 29.39 22.15
C SER A 931 20.71 30.59 21.39
N PHE A 932 20.25 30.38 20.15
CA PHE A 932 19.69 31.41 19.28
C PHE A 932 18.46 32.08 19.90
N ILE A 933 17.62 31.29 20.58
CA ILE A 933 16.40 31.77 21.24
C ILE A 933 16.63 32.25 22.68
N GLY A 934 17.87 32.27 23.17
CA GLY A 934 18.23 32.82 24.47
C GLY A 934 18.02 31.89 25.67
N LEU A 935 17.77 30.59 25.47
CA LEU A 935 17.75 29.60 26.55
C LEU A 935 19.20 29.34 27.02
N ARG A 936 19.65 30.05 28.06
CA ARG A 936 21.00 29.86 28.64
C ARG A 936 21.18 28.47 29.25
N SER A 937 22.39 27.93 29.10
CA SER A 937 22.83 26.58 29.47
C SER A 937 23.02 26.34 30.97
N GLU A 938 22.04 26.65 31.83
CA GLU A 938 22.18 26.36 33.28
C GLU A 938 21.78 24.92 33.70
N LEU A 939 21.36 24.07 32.76
CA LEU A 939 20.86 22.71 33.07
C LEU A 939 21.62 21.55 32.41
N TRP A 940 22.90 21.73 32.08
CA TRP A 940 23.78 20.63 31.64
C TRP A 940 24.66 20.08 32.77
N SER A 941 24.20 20.18 34.03
CA SER A 941 24.73 19.35 35.12
C SER A 941 23.92 18.04 35.19
N SER A 942 24.61 16.95 35.41
CA SER A 942 24.22 15.55 35.21
C SER A 942 23.07 15.00 36.08
N ALA A 943 22.16 15.83 36.59
CA ALA A 943 21.13 15.44 37.55
C ALA A 943 19.70 15.41 36.98
N ALA A 944 19.36 16.25 36.00
CA ALA A 944 17.98 16.35 35.51
C ALA A 944 17.56 15.25 34.51
N VAL A 945 18.53 14.54 33.92
CA VAL A 945 18.26 13.45 32.97
C VAL A 945 17.90 12.13 33.69
N SER A 946 18.33 11.93 34.93
CA SER A 946 18.01 10.70 35.68
C SER A 946 16.55 10.64 36.17
N ALA A 947 15.86 11.77 36.34
CA ALA A 947 14.48 11.79 36.83
C ALA A 947 13.42 11.60 35.72
N HIS A 948 13.80 11.67 34.45
CA HIS A 948 12.90 11.46 33.31
C HIS A 948 13.30 10.27 32.42
N MET A 949 14.35 9.53 32.79
CA MET A 949 14.73 8.25 32.16
C MET A 949 14.18 7.01 32.88
N GLN A 950 13.36 7.18 33.92
CA GLN A 950 12.63 6.09 34.59
C GLN A 950 11.11 6.08 34.29
N ALA A 951 10.65 6.83 33.28
CA ALA A 951 9.25 6.80 32.82
C ALA A 951 9.16 6.45 31.33
#